data_AF-A0A2E9ACH4-F1
#
_entry.id   AF-A0A2E9ACH4-F1
#
_cell.length_a   1.000
_cell.length_b   1.000
_cell.length_c   1.000
_cell.angle_alpha   90.00
_cell.angle_beta   90.00
_cell.angle_gamma   90.00
#
_symmetry.space_group_name_H-M   'P 1'
#
loop_
_entity.id
_entity.type
_entity.pdbx_description
1 polymer ?
#
loop_
_entity_poly.entity_id
_entity_poly.type
_entity_poly.pdbx_seq_one_letter_code
_entity_poly.pdbx_strand_id
1 'polypeptide(L)'
;MNIEAKISSVILHVITFTTVSTACMPLNKNILSTTKTKPDNIATIIQDESLPVTKVVENNYLPTANSKNESSVTMTSTPKPFSDNTNPDTLQMIREMPIPENNLREVAMRLLGKSHIPLTVQGQLYDHQIDDQITFSATNLDTDEHFDVTAELVYRGPEVYFFAQTDLDVHKNMVSLETVMDNFETNIIPNVRKFFGREWSPGIDGDPRLYILYTSGLGNSAGGYYSSTDEYSKIAHQYSNEKEMFYINADTVDINDPYMGSILAHEFQHMVHWANDANEETWVNEGASVLAEMLNGFTPQVVDEAFASNPDLQLNAWSTSGGGADSIPHYGASFLFLNYFLDRFGDQATRALISHTDSGFGAMDQVFSKMNIIDANTGEPMTVMSFFADWLIANYIGDTSWSDGRYGYHNYPDAPLATSNKTMGCNSLSGKLTVHQYGADYIETLCDLPTLVSFTGSNQIGVANVRPHSDKFMFWSNRHDSSDTKLTKAFDLTTVTTATLNYWAWWSLEANYDYVYLLVSTDNGDTWQIIETPHSTDYNPSGNNLGWGYNDNSGKGQQPQWIQESVNLSEFTGQTILLRFEYITDAAINNPGFMLDDISIREIGYDEDFEDGDGGWQSNGWVRFDNTLPQSWSLQLVNQKSQEVTTVELTNGKAEFYIDVGTTIVVAATTPYTTELASYYIEIR
;
A
#
# COMPACT_ATOMS: atom_id res chain seq x y z
N MET A 1 23.71 -59.22 -1.42
CA MET A 1 23.77 -58.32 -0.24
C MET A 1 24.52 -57.08 -0.72
N ASN A 2 23.87 -56.14 -1.42
CA ASN A 2 22.97 -55.07 -0.94
C ASN A 2 23.59 -54.41 0.31
N ILE A 3 23.87 -53.11 0.34
CA ILE A 3 22.93 -51.99 0.12
C ILE A 3 23.68 -50.75 -0.44
N GLU A 4 23.01 -50.06 -1.36
CA GLU A 4 23.35 -48.76 -1.96
C GLU A 4 23.31 -47.60 -0.96
N ALA A 5 24.22 -46.63 -1.08
CA ALA A 5 24.14 -45.34 -0.41
C ALA A 5 23.55 -44.30 -1.38
N LYS A 6 22.30 -43.89 -1.14
CA LYS A 6 21.68 -42.70 -1.74
C LYS A 6 22.06 -41.47 -0.91
N ILE A 7 22.70 -40.50 -1.56
CA ILE A 7 22.79 -39.12 -1.08
C ILE A 7 21.50 -38.44 -1.54
N SER A 8 20.63 -38.07 -0.58
CA SER A 8 19.50 -37.19 -0.86
C SER A 8 19.87 -35.79 -0.40
N SER A 9 19.98 -34.89 -1.37
CA SER A 9 19.95 -33.45 -1.16
C SER A 9 18.60 -33.08 -0.56
N VAL A 10 18.60 -32.47 0.63
CA VAL A 10 17.44 -31.73 1.15
C VAL A 10 17.79 -30.26 0.97
N ILE A 11 17.23 -29.68 -0.09
CA ILE A 11 17.15 -28.24 -0.27
C ILE A 11 16.02 -27.79 0.66
N LEU A 12 16.39 -27.20 1.79
CA LEU A 12 15.46 -26.51 2.67
C LEU A 12 15.09 -25.19 1.99
N HIS A 13 13.96 -25.18 1.27
CA HIS A 13 13.30 -23.93 0.92
C HIS A 13 12.63 -23.43 2.19
N VAL A 14 13.24 -22.45 2.84
CA VAL A 14 12.54 -21.60 3.80
C VAL A 14 11.84 -20.55 2.95
N ILE A 15 10.55 -20.74 2.72
CA ILE A 15 9.66 -19.69 2.26
C ILE A 15 8.95 -19.23 3.53
N THR A 16 9.34 -18.07 4.03
CA THR A 16 8.60 -17.32 5.03
C THR A 16 7.41 -16.68 4.32
N PHE A 17 6.20 -17.14 4.65
CA PHE A 17 4.93 -16.49 4.34
C PHE A 17 4.51 -15.77 5.62
N THR A 18 4.18 -14.47 5.59
CA THR A 18 3.69 -13.70 6.75
C THR A 18 2.81 -12.51 6.31
N THR A 19 1.81 -12.20 7.15
CA THR A 19 0.57 -11.35 7.09
C THR A 19 0.61 -9.86 6.73
N VAL A 20 -0.57 -9.20 6.60
CA VAL A 20 -1.10 -8.16 7.57
C VAL A 20 -2.64 -8.11 7.71
N SER A 21 -3.11 -8.17 8.96
CA SER A 21 -4.12 -7.23 9.53
C SER A 21 -3.30 -6.09 10.15
N THR A 22 -3.78 -4.84 10.20
CA THR A 22 -3.00 -3.70 10.75
C THR A 22 -2.49 -4.04 12.15
N ALA A 23 -1.17 -4.23 12.30
CA ALA A 23 -0.58 -4.97 13.42
C ALA A 23 0.62 -4.24 14.06
N CYS A 24 0.49 -3.83 15.31
CA CYS A 24 1.57 -3.15 16.04
C CYS A 24 2.70 -4.12 16.42
N MET A 25 3.98 -3.72 16.29
CA MET A 25 5.13 -4.54 16.68
C MET A 25 5.58 -4.35 18.13
N PRO A 26 6.11 -5.40 18.79
CA PRO A 26 6.72 -5.24 20.11
C PRO A 26 8.04 -4.47 19.99
N LEU A 27 8.11 -3.29 20.62
CA LEU A 27 9.30 -2.44 20.71
C LEU A 27 10.35 -3.04 21.67
N ASN A 28 11.00 -4.17 21.32
CA ASN A 28 12.00 -4.81 22.18
C ASN A 28 13.44 -4.52 21.74
N LYS A 29 14.26 -3.94 22.63
CA LYS A 29 15.65 -3.47 22.38
C LYS A 29 16.68 -4.56 22.06
N ASN A 30 16.31 -5.85 22.03
CA ASN A 30 17.27 -6.96 22.04
C ASN A 30 17.59 -7.58 20.66
N ILE A 31 17.10 -7.05 19.54
CA ILE A 31 17.24 -7.73 18.23
C ILE A 31 18.53 -7.36 17.45
N LEU A 32 19.29 -6.33 17.83
CA LEU A 32 20.50 -5.93 17.08
C LEU A 32 21.81 -6.20 17.84
N SER A 33 22.29 -7.44 17.76
CA SER A 33 23.69 -7.80 18.05
C SER A 33 24.23 -8.70 16.93
N THR A 34 24.75 -8.11 15.85
CA THR A 34 25.54 -8.83 14.86
C THR A 34 26.98 -8.30 14.75
N THR A 35 27.91 -9.24 14.80
CA THR A 35 29.36 -9.07 14.77
C THR A 35 29.86 -8.69 13.37
N LYS A 36 30.64 -7.61 13.30
CA LYS A 36 31.40 -7.15 12.13
C LYS A 36 32.41 -8.19 11.65
N THR A 37 32.38 -8.53 10.36
CA THR A 37 33.54 -9.10 9.63
C THR A 37 33.80 -8.38 8.31
N LYS A 38 35.08 -8.10 8.07
CA LYS A 38 35.71 -7.33 6.98
C LYS A 38 35.72 -8.08 5.64
N PRO A 39 35.70 -7.40 4.47
CA PRO A 39 35.88 -8.04 3.17
C PRO A 39 37.33 -7.95 2.65
N ASP A 40 37.80 -9.01 1.97
CA ASP A 40 39.03 -9.02 1.17
C ASP A 40 38.75 -9.62 -0.24
N ASN A 41 39.05 -8.79 -1.26
CA ASN A 41 39.66 -9.02 -2.58
C ASN A 41 39.16 -10.05 -3.64
N ILE A 42 38.79 -9.44 -4.79
CA ILE A 42 39.26 -9.65 -6.20
C ILE A 42 38.99 -11.00 -6.91
N ALA A 43 38.23 -10.93 -8.03
CA ALA A 43 38.54 -11.63 -9.29
C ALA A 43 37.75 -11.10 -10.53
N THR A 44 38.51 -10.47 -11.42
CA THR A 44 38.52 -10.41 -12.91
C THR A 44 37.31 -10.89 -13.76
N ILE A 45 36.84 -9.99 -14.63
CA ILE A 45 35.90 -10.21 -15.75
C ILE A 45 36.68 -10.52 -17.06
N ILE A 46 36.17 -11.47 -17.86
CA ILE A 46 36.60 -11.75 -19.24
C ILE A 46 35.58 -11.15 -20.22
N GLN A 47 36.09 -10.46 -21.24
CA GLN A 47 35.38 -9.90 -22.40
C GLN A 47 34.89 -11.01 -23.36
N ASP A 48 33.74 -10.81 -24.01
CA ASP A 48 33.56 -11.29 -25.39
C ASP A 48 32.48 -10.48 -26.16
N GLU A 49 32.54 -10.64 -27.48
CA GLU A 49 32.41 -9.65 -28.54
C GLU A 49 31.02 -9.31 -29.11
N SER A 50 31.03 -8.16 -29.78
CA SER A 50 30.04 -7.54 -30.68
C SER A 50 29.79 -8.29 -32.00
N LEU A 51 28.57 -8.19 -32.56
CA LEU A 51 28.30 -8.21 -34.01
C LEU A 51 27.10 -7.30 -34.41
N PRO A 52 27.03 -6.80 -35.67
CA PRO A 52 26.40 -5.53 -36.02
C PRO A 52 25.01 -5.64 -36.70
N VAL A 53 24.20 -4.58 -36.59
CA VAL A 53 22.90 -4.43 -37.25
C VAL A 53 23.01 -3.53 -38.50
N THR A 54 22.55 -4.06 -39.63
CA THR A 54 22.45 -3.39 -40.94
C THR A 54 21.18 -2.55 -41.08
N LYS A 55 21.33 -1.37 -41.70
CA LYS A 55 20.28 -0.41 -42.08
C LYS A 55 19.36 -0.94 -43.19
N VAL A 56 18.07 -0.63 -43.10
CA VAL A 56 17.12 -0.66 -44.24
C VAL A 56 16.42 0.70 -44.37
N VAL A 57 16.20 1.07 -45.63
CA VAL A 57 15.75 2.38 -46.15
C VAL A 57 14.24 2.34 -46.38
N GLU A 58 13.50 3.36 -45.92
CA GLU A 58 12.09 3.55 -46.27
C GLU A 58 11.91 4.61 -47.36
N ASN A 59 11.03 4.30 -48.32
CA ASN A 59 10.61 5.17 -49.42
C ASN A 59 9.16 5.60 -49.20
N ASN A 60 8.92 6.91 -49.22
CA ASN A 60 7.61 7.56 -49.23
C ASN A 60 6.85 7.34 -50.54
N TYR A 61 5.54 7.07 -50.46
CA TYR A 61 4.57 7.44 -51.51
C TYR A 61 3.17 7.70 -50.93
N LEU A 62 2.66 8.91 -51.19
CA LEU A 62 1.24 9.31 -51.07
C LEU A 62 0.49 8.98 -52.36
N PRO A 63 -0.85 8.82 -52.31
CA PRO A 63 -1.69 9.70 -53.12
C PRO A 63 -3.03 10.11 -52.50
N THR A 64 -3.58 11.18 -53.07
CA THR A 64 -4.76 11.98 -52.70
C THR A 64 -6.07 11.60 -53.41
N ALA A 65 -7.22 11.92 -52.76
CA ALA A 65 -8.39 12.68 -53.25
C ALA A 65 -9.79 12.01 -53.43
N ASN A 66 -10.76 12.56 -52.67
CA ASN A 66 -12.13 13.04 -53.01
C ASN A 66 -13.27 12.09 -53.47
N SER A 67 -14.42 12.06 -52.76
CA SER A 67 -15.57 13.00 -52.94
C SER A 67 -16.91 12.58 -52.29
N LYS A 68 -17.52 13.56 -51.57
CA LYS A 68 -18.94 13.98 -51.37
C LYS A 68 -20.13 13.00 -51.58
N ASN A 69 -21.04 12.89 -50.59
CA ASN A 69 -22.35 13.60 -50.60
C ASN A 69 -23.16 13.51 -49.28
N GLU A 70 -23.95 14.56 -49.04
CA GLU A 70 -24.71 14.95 -47.84
C GLU A 70 -26.06 14.22 -47.65
N SER A 71 -26.55 14.10 -46.39
CA SER A 71 -27.89 14.59 -45.94
C SER A 71 -28.18 14.35 -44.42
N SER A 72 -28.19 15.46 -43.67
CA SER A 72 -29.09 15.89 -42.55
C SER A 72 -29.39 15.02 -41.30
N VAL A 73 -28.47 15.08 -40.34
CA VAL A 73 -28.52 15.47 -38.89
C VAL A 73 -29.86 15.85 -38.22
N THR A 74 -30.12 15.32 -37.00
CA THR A 74 -30.25 16.14 -35.75
C THR A 74 -30.02 15.32 -34.46
N MET A 75 -28.83 15.44 -33.86
CA MET A 75 -28.55 15.27 -32.43
C MET A 75 -27.36 16.19 -32.13
N THR A 76 -27.58 17.23 -31.33
CA THR A 76 -26.61 18.27 -30.96
C THR A 76 -25.74 17.83 -29.79
N SER A 77 -24.46 17.59 -30.04
CA SER A 77 -23.36 18.08 -29.21
C SER A 77 -22.17 18.35 -30.12
N THR A 78 -21.62 19.56 -30.06
CA THR A 78 -20.53 20.04 -30.92
C THR A 78 -19.23 19.28 -30.60
N PRO A 79 -18.60 18.59 -31.58
CA PRO A 79 -17.26 18.03 -31.41
C PRO A 79 -16.23 19.17 -31.46
N LYS A 80 -15.40 19.27 -30.43
CA LYS A 80 -14.18 20.08 -30.46
C LYS A 80 -13.22 19.47 -31.50
N PRO A 81 -12.44 20.25 -32.26
CA PRO A 81 -11.58 19.70 -33.31
C PRO A 81 -10.49 18.83 -32.70
N PHE A 82 -10.38 17.60 -33.19
CA PHE A 82 -9.24 16.72 -32.97
C PHE A 82 -7.95 17.42 -33.41
N SER A 83 -7.01 17.57 -32.48
CA SER A 83 -5.61 17.81 -32.75
C SER A 83 -4.87 16.47 -32.71
N ASP A 84 -4.15 16.13 -33.77
CA ASP A 84 -3.18 15.04 -33.79
C ASP A 84 -2.12 15.22 -32.67
N ASN A 85 -1.73 14.09 -32.06
CA ASN A 85 -0.65 13.89 -31.07
C ASN A 85 -0.86 14.47 -29.66
N THR A 86 -1.60 13.75 -28.81
CA THR A 86 -1.28 13.63 -27.38
C THR A 86 -1.75 12.25 -26.91
N ASN A 87 -0.81 11.39 -26.52
CA ASN A 87 -1.14 10.30 -25.59
C ASN A 87 -1.83 10.97 -24.39
N PRO A 88 -3.03 10.54 -23.94
CA PRO A 88 -3.58 11.08 -22.69
C PRO A 88 -2.53 10.91 -21.59
N ASP A 89 -2.41 11.90 -20.71
CA ASP A 89 -1.47 11.82 -19.59
C ASP A 89 -1.89 10.66 -18.69
N THR A 90 -1.18 9.52 -18.79
CA THR A 90 -1.44 8.30 -18.01
C THR A 90 -1.57 8.61 -16.52
N LEU A 91 -0.75 9.54 -16.00
CA LEU A 91 -0.82 9.95 -14.61
C LEU A 91 -2.14 10.66 -14.28
N GLN A 92 -2.63 11.52 -15.18
CA GLN A 92 -3.92 12.18 -15.01
C GLN A 92 -5.08 11.16 -15.03
N MET A 93 -5.03 10.19 -15.96
CA MET A 93 -6.05 9.13 -16.04
C MET A 93 -6.14 8.32 -14.75
N ILE A 94 -5.00 7.95 -14.17
CA ILE A 94 -4.96 7.19 -12.90
C ILE A 94 -5.53 8.05 -11.76
N ARG A 95 -5.13 9.33 -11.66
CA ARG A 95 -5.63 10.25 -10.61
C ARG A 95 -7.13 10.49 -10.67
N GLU A 96 -7.69 10.54 -11.88
CA GLU A 96 -9.12 10.80 -12.08
C GLU A 96 -9.98 9.53 -11.98
N MET A 97 -9.37 8.35 -11.91
CA MET A 97 -10.08 7.07 -11.81
C MET A 97 -10.59 6.86 -10.37
N PRO A 98 -11.90 6.87 -10.14
CA PRO A 98 -12.44 6.60 -8.81
C PRO A 98 -12.15 5.15 -8.41
N ILE A 99 -11.68 4.95 -7.18
CA ILE A 99 -11.49 3.62 -6.61
C ILE A 99 -12.70 3.27 -5.75
N PRO A 100 -13.52 2.28 -6.15
CA PRO A 100 -14.60 1.78 -5.30
C PRO A 100 -14.05 1.09 -4.05
N GLU A 101 -14.59 1.45 -2.89
CA GLU A 101 -14.31 0.81 -1.60
C GLU A 101 -14.82 -0.64 -1.56
N ASN A 102 -14.06 -1.51 -0.90
CA ASN A 102 -14.47 -2.87 -0.58
C ASN A 102 -15.48 -2.85 0.57
N ASN A 103 -16.61 -3.53 0.38
CA ASN A 103 -17.60 -3.76 1.42
C ASN A 103 -17.90 -5.26 1.53
N LEU A 104 -17.32 -5.92 2.53
CA LEU A 104 -17.42 -7.38 2.69
C LEU A 104 -18.86 -7.88 2.78
N ARG A 105 -19.77 -7.07 3.35
CA ARG A 105 -21.20 -7.40 3.41
C ARG A 105 -21.85 -7.38 2.03
N GLU A 106 -21.59 -6.35 1.21
CA GLU A 106 -22.07 -6.27 -0.17
C GLU A 106 -21.52 -7.41 -1.01
N VAL A 107 -20.19 -7.59 -0.95
CA VAL A 107 -19.45 -8.60 -1.69
C VAL A 107 -19.97 -10.00 -1.37
N ALA A 108 -20.17 -10.33 -0.08
CA ALA A 108 -20.72 -11.62 0.32
C ALA A 108 -22.15 -11.85 -0.18
N MET A 109 -22.99 -10.81 -0.22
CA MET A 109 -24.34 -10.95 -0.80
C MET A 109 -24.29 -11.20 -2.30
N ARG A 110 -23.39 -10.51 -3.00
CA ARG A 110 -23.29 -10.55 -4.46
C ARG A 110 -22.61 -11.81 -4.98
N LEU A 111 -21.54 -12.28 -4.32
CA LEU A 111 -20.68 -13.35 -4.83
C LEU A 111 -20.85 -14.70 -4.12
N LEU A 112 -21.31 -14.71 -2.86
CA LEU A 112 -21.47 -15.96 -2.09
C LEU A 112 -22.92 -16.47 -2.05
N GLY A 113 -23.82 -15.86 -2.83
CA GLY A 113 -25.25 -16.23 -2.87
C GLY A 113 -25.98 -16.02 -1.53
N LYS A 114 -25.39 -15.24 -0.62
CA LYS A 114 -25.97 -14.92 0.68
C LYS A 114 -26.98 -13.79 0.47
N SER A 115 -28.08 -13.78 1.21
CA SER A 115 -29.07 -12.69 1.12
C SER A 115 -29.44 -12.20 2.50
N HIS A 116 -29.81 -10.91 2.59
CA HIS A 116 -30.27 -10.29 3.84
C HIS A 116 -29.24 -10.36 4.97
N ILE A 117 -27.94 -10.23 4.66
CA ILE A 117 -26.91 -10.09 5.69
C ILE A 117 -27.24 -8.82 6.50
N PRO A 118 -27.38 -8.89 7.81
CA PRO A 118 -27.70 -7.70 8.59
C PRO A 118 -26.50 -6.75 8.66
N LEU A 119 -26.74 -5.45 8.83
CA LEU A 119 -25.68 -4.49 9.13
C LEU A 119 -25.21 -4.65 10.58
N THR A 120 -26.16 -4.81 11.50
CA THR A 120 -25.92 -5.10 12.92
C THR A 120 -26.52 -6.46 13.28
N VAL A 121 -25.81 -7.25 14.06
CA VAL A 121 -26.31 -8.55 14.51
C VAL A 121 -27.21 -8.33 15.73
N GLN A 122 -28.36 -9.01 15.77
CA GLN A 122 -29.22 -8.95 16.95
C GLN A 122 -28.58 -9.76 18.08
N GLY A 123 -27.71 -9.11 18.85
CA GLY A 123 -27.24 -9.61 20.12
C GLY A 123 -28.31 -9.48 21.19
N GLN A 124 -28.49 -10.52 22.01
CA GLN A 124 -28.90 -10.28 23.39
C GLN A 124 -27.74 -9.47 23.98
N LEU A 125 -28.00 -8.24 24.46
CA LEU A 125 -27.02 -7.49 25.23
C LEU A 125 -26.66 -8.35 26.45
N TYR A 126 -25.61 -9.14 26.32
CA TYR A 126 -25.06 -9.90 27.43
C TYR A 126 -24.29 -8.88 28.24
N ASP A 127 -24.88 -8.47 29.35
CA ASP A 127 -24.11 -7.77 30.38
C ASP A 127 -23.13 -8.80 30.95
N HIS A 128 -22.01 -8.98 30.27
CA HIS A 128 -21.02 -10.00 30.59
C HIS A 128 -20.53 -9.79 32.02
N GLN A 129 -20.44 -10.88 32.76
CA GLN A 129 -19.94 -10.90 34.12
C GLN A 129 -18.50 -11.43 34.12
N ILE A 130 -17.71 -10.99 35.10
CA ILE A 130 -16.40 -11.59 35.36
C ILE A 130 -16.56 -13.12 35.45
N ASP A 131 -15.60 -13.85 34.89
CA ASP A 131 -15.57 -15.31 34.72
C ASP A 131 -16.46 -15.85 33.57
N ASP A 132 -17.21 -15.01 32.84
CA ASP A 132 -17.90 -15.44 31.62
C ASP A 132 -16.87 -15.90 30.56
N GLN A 133 -17.15 -17.02 29.89
CA GLN A 133 -16.29 -17.56 28.85
C GLN A 133 -16.93 -17.45 27.47
N ILE A 134 -16.15 -16.98 26.50
CA ILE A 134 -16.55 -16.82 25.09
C ILE A 134 -15.48 -17.47 24.22
N THR A 135 -15.90 -18.06 23.11
CA THR A 135 -14.99 -18.51 22.06
C THR A 135 -14.89 -17.43 20.99
N PHE A 136 -13.65 -17.01 20.71
CA PHE A 136 -13.29 -16.05 19.68
C PHE A 136 -12.58 -16.77 18.53
N SER A 137 -12.68 -16.24 17.32
CA SER A 137 -11.78 -16.56 16.22
C SER A 137 -10.58 -15.61 16.28
N ALA A 138 -9.39 -16.10 16.01
CA ALA A 138 -8.17 -15.28 15.93
C ALA A 138 -7.26 -15.79 14.80
N THR A 139 -6.39 -14.92 14.31
CA THR A 139 -5.47 -15.22 13.21
C THR A 139 -4.05 -15.31 13.74
N ASN A 140 -3.32 -16.37 13.38
CA ASN A 140 -1.89 -16.42 13.58
C ASN A 140 -1.19 -15.58 12.51
N LEU A 141 -0.53 -14.49 12.93
CA LEU A 141 0.05 -13.54 11.99
C LEU A 141 1.38 -13.99 11.35
N ASP A 142 1.90 -15.15 11.73
CA ASP A 142 3.05 -15.73 11.06
C ASP A 142 2.63 -16.73 9.96
N THR A 143 1.35 -17.13 9.90
CA THR A 143 0.90 -18.24 9.02
C THR A 143 -0.40 -17.98 8.26
N ASP A 144 -1.10 -16.89 8.56
CA ASP A 144 -2.45 -16.56 8.07
C ASP A 144 -3.55 -17.57 8.48
N GLU A 145 -3.23 -18.53 9.35
CA GLU A 145 -4.18 -19.55 9.78
C GLU A 145 -5.08 -19.04 10.92
N HIS A 146 -6.38 -19.24 10.75
CA HIS A 146 -7.37 -18.96 11.79
C HIS A 146 -7.50 -20.11 12.80
N PHE A 147 -7.73 -19.76 14.06
CA PHE A 147 -8.01 -20.71 15.12
C PHE A 147 -9.05 -20.18 16.11
N ASP A 148 -9.82 -21.09 16.69
CA ASP A 148 -10.75 -20.77 17.77
C ASP A 148 -10.01 -20.76 19.11
N VAL A 149 -10.25 -19.74 19.93
CA VAL A 149 -9.73 -19.62 21.28
C VAL A 149 -10.85 -19.35 22.28
N THR A 150 -10.87 -20.11 23.39
CA THR A 150 -11.79 -19.84 24.50
C THR A 150 -11.09 -18.94 25.53
N ALA A 151 -11.70 -17.78 25.77
CA ALA A 151 -11.20 -16.77 26.68
C ALA A 151 -12.24 -16.41 27.75
N GLU A 152 -11.75 -16.03 28.92
CA GLU A 152 -12.52 -15.67 30.10
C GLU A 152 -12.47 -14.16 30.33
N LEU A 153 -13.60 -13.56 30.70
CA LEU A 153 -13.66 -12.14 31.05
C LEU A 153 -12.99 -11.91 32.42
N VAL A 154 -11.81 -11.29 32.40
CA VAL A 154 -11.00 -11.07 33.61
C VAL A 154 -11.01 -9.62 34.10
N TYR A 155 -11.33 -8.66 33.23
CA TYR A 155 -11.57 -7.26 33.61
C TYR A 155 -12.83 -6.71 32.94
N ARG A 156 -13.63 -5.98 33.73
CA ARG A 156 -14.87 -5.34 33.29
C ARG A 156 -14.91 -3.89 33.76
N GLY A 157 -14.74 -2.97 32.81
CA GLY A 157 -14.86 -1.54 33.01
C GLY A 157 -16.17 -0.94 32.46
N PRO A 158 -16.37 0.38 32.63
CA PRO A 158 -17.45 1.12 31.99
C PRO A 158 -17.42 1.09 30.45
N GLU A 159 -16.24 1.09 29.84
CA GLU A 159 -16.06 1.18 28.37
C GLU A 159 -15.43 -0.09 27.79
N VAL A 160 -14.84 -0.97 28.60
CA VAL A 160 -14.01 -2.08 28.11
C VAL A 160 -14.34 -3.41 28.79
N TYR A 161 -14.35 -4.48 27.99
CA TYR A 161 -14.19 -5.86 28.44
C TYR A 161 -12.83 -6.40 28.01
N PHE A 162 -12.12 -7.02 28.95
CA PHE A 162 -10.83 -7.67 28.68
C PHE A 162 -10.96 -9.18 28.89
N PHE A 163 -10.91 -9.92 27.79
CA PHE A 163 -10.92 -11.37 27.76
C PHE A 163 -9.49 -11.91 27.69
N ALA A 164 -9.16 -12.89 28.51
CA ALA A 164 -7.88 -13.59 28.48
C ALA A 164 -8.09 -15.06 28.16
N GLN A 165 -7.26 -15.62 27.27
CA GLN A 165 -7.28 -17.06 26.97
C GLN A 165 -7.20 -17.89 28.26
N THR A 166 -8.09 -18.88 28.39
CA THR A 166 -8.36 -19.59 29.66
C THR A 166 -7.19 -20.36 30.28
N ASP A 167 -6.16 -20.71 29.51
CA ASP A 167 -4.95 -21.38 30.00
C ASP A 167 -3.79 -20.41 30.31
N LEU A 168 -3.97 -19.10 30.12
CA LEU A 168 -3.03 -18.07 30.54
C LEU A 168 -3.23 -17.71 32.02
N ASP A 169 -2.14 -17.65 32.77
CA ASP A 169 -2.16 -17.31 34.21
C ASP A 169 -2.14 -15.79 34.43
N VAL A 170 -3.20 -15.12 34.00
CA VAL A 170 -3.32 -13.64 34.06
C VAL A 170 -3.63 -13.12 35.47
N HIS A 171 -4.23 -13.94 36.33
CA HIS A 171 -4.67 -13.53 37.67
C HIS A 171 -3.51 -13.12 38.60
N LYS A 172 -2.28 -13.53 38.30
CA LYS A 172 -1.08 -13.07 39.01
C LYS A 172 -0.75 -11.60 38.76
N ASN A 173 -1.25 -11.03 37.65
CA ASN A 173 -0.95 -9.69 37.19
C ASN A 173 -2.18 -8.75 37.25
N MET A 174 -3.24 -9.09 38.01
CA MET A 174 -4.47 -8.29 38.04
C MET A 174 -4.26 -6.83 38.42
N VAL A 175 -3.33 -6.52 39.34
CA VAL A 175 -3.04 -5.12 39.71
C VAL A 175 -2.46 -4.34 38.53
N SER A 176 -1.58 -4.98 37.75
CA SER A 176 -1.02 -4.39 36.53
C SER A 176 -2.10 -4.24 35.46
N LEU A 177 -2.96 -5.26 35.29
CA LEU A 177 -4.09 -5.21 34.36
C LEU A 177 -5.06 -4.08 34.70
N GLU A 178 -5.48 -3.97 35.96
CA GLU A 178 -6.34 -2.89 36.43
C GLU A 178 -5.69 -1.51 36.17
N THR A 179 -4.39 -1.38 36.43
CA THR A 179 -3.67 -0.11 36.20
C THR A 179 -3.65 0.30 34.73
N VAL A 180 -3.37 -0.65 33.82
CA VAL A 180 -3.33 -0.36 32.38
C VAL A 180 -4.73 -0.13 31.81
N MET A 181 -5.73 -0.88 32.26
CA MET A 181 -7.13 -0.68 31.84
C MET A 181 -7.71 0.63 32.36
N ASP A 182 -7.43 1.01 33.61
CA ASP A 182 -7.79 2.32 34.15
C ASP A 182 -7.20 3.44 33.30
N ASN A 183 -5.91 3.33 32.92
CA ASN A 183 -5.28 4.30 32.03
C ASN A 183 -5.91 4.31 30.62
N PHE A 184 -6.25 3.13 30.10
CA PHE A 184 -6.89 2.99 28.80
C PHE A 184 -8.26 3.69 28.76
N GLU A 185 -9.12 3.43 29.76
CA GLU A 185 -10.45 4.02 29.84
C GLU A 185 -10.44 5.52 30.18
N THR A 186 -9.55 5.95 31.08
CA THR A 186 -9.58 7.33 31.60
C THR A 186 -8.74 8.32 30.79
N ASN A 187 -7.72 7.85 30.08
CA ASN A 187 -6.81 8.71 29.31
C ASN A 187 -6.78 8.36 27.83
N ILE A 188 -6.48 7.10 27.47
CA ILE A 188 -6.22 6.72 26.06
C ILE A 188 -7.49 6.86 25.22
N ILE A 189 -8.59 6.21 25.60
CA ILE A 189 -9.86 6.28 24.86
C ILE A 189 -10.31 7.75 24.66
N PRO A 190 -10.37 8.61 25.70
CA PRO A 190 -10.72 10.02 25.52
C PRO A 190 -9.76 10.79 24.62
N ASN A 191 -8.44 10.56 24.70
CA ASN A 191 -7.44 11.25 23.90
C ASN A 191 -7.53 10.85 22.42
N VAL A 192 -7.60 9.54 22.14
CA VAL A 192 -7.76 9.02 20.78
C VAL A 192 -9.07 9.55 20.20
N ARG A 193 -10.19 9.46 20.94
CA ARG A 193 -11.48 9.98 20.45
C ARG A 193 -11.48 11.48 20.18
N LYS A 194 -10.77 12.25 21.01
CA LYS A 194 -10.66 13.71 20.85
C LYS A 194 -9.88 14.09 19.59
N PHE A 195 -8.86 13.31 19.24
CA PHE A 195 -7.97 13.63 18.14
C PHE A 195 -8.41 12.95 16.84
N PHE A 196 -8.62 11.64 16.83
CA PHE A 196 -8.79 10.84 15.61
C PHE A 196 -10.26 10.65 15.18
N GLY A 197 -11.24 10.82 16.08
CA GLY A 197 -12.64 10.61 15.74
C GLY A 197 -13.35 9.67 16.71
N ARG A 198 -14.29 8.87 16.24
CA ARG A 198 -14.93 7.84 17.06
C ARG A 198 -15.04 6.54 16.30
N GLU A 199 -14.85 5.45 17.03
CA GLU A 199 -15.19 4.10 16.61
C GLU A 199 -16.70 3.96 16.36
N TRP A 200 -17.09 2.89 15.67
CA TRP A 200 -18.50 2.59 15.46
C TRP A 200 -19.14 2.14 16.77
N SER A 201 -19.97 2.99 17.38
CA SER A 201 -20.64 2.68 18.65
C SER A 201 -22.14 2.99 18.56
N PRO A 202 -23.05 2.08 19.00
CA PRO A 202 -22.77 0.86 19.75
C PRO A 202 -22.46 -0.35 18.86
N GLY A 203 -22.00 -0.12 17.64
CA GLY A 203 -21.35 -1.17 16.87
C GLY A 203 -22.24 -2.20 16.20
N ILE A 204 -21.61 -3.28 15.75
CA ILE A 204 -22.23 -4.41 15.07
C ILE A 204 -23.14 -5.20 16.00
N ASP A 205 -22.75 -5.45 17.26
CA ASP A 205 -23.55 -6.26 18.20
C ASP A 205 -24.44 -5.43 19.15
N GLY A 206 -24.30 -4.10 19.10
CA GLY A 206 -25.11 -3.17 19.88
C GLY A 206 -24.56 -2.92 21.29
N ASP A 207 -23.42 -3.48 21.68
CA ASP A 207 -22.74 -3.16 22.93
C ASP A 207 -21.81 -1.93 22.75
N PRO A 208 -21.97 -0.85 23.52
CA PRO A 208 -21.05 0.29 23.43
C PRO A 208 -19.65 0.01 24.01
N ARG A 209 -19.40 -1.16 24.62
CA ARG A 209 -18.08 -1.51 25.16
C ARG A 209 -17.16 -2.15 24.12
N LEU A 210 -15.90 -1.78 24.19
CA LEU A 210 -14.82 -2.38 23.41
C LEU A 210 -14.44 -3.74 24.00
N TYR A 211 -14.12 -4.69 23.14
CA TYR A 211 -13.60 -6.00 23.53
C TYR A 211 -12.10 -6.08 23.24
N ILE A 212 -11.33 -6.54 24.22
CA ILE A 212 -9.91 -6.81 24.07
C ILE A 212 -9.69 -8.30 24.28
N LEU A 213 -9.08 -8.98 23.31
CA LEU A 213 -8.71 -10.39 23.43
C LEU A 213 -7.20 -10.52 23.65
N TYR A 214 -6.81 -10.99 24.83
CA TYR A 214 -5.42 -11.34 25.17
C TYR A 214 -5.21 -12.85 25.03
N THR A 215 -4.45 -13.25 24.00
CA THR A 215 -4.33 -14.65 23.61
C THR A 215 -2.95 -14.98 23.07
N SER A 216 -2.54 -16.23 23.28
CA SER A 216 -1.36 -16.84 22.65
C SER A 216 -1.73 -17.41 21.27
N GLY A 217 -0.73 -17.82 20.50
CA GLY A 217 -0.90 -18.39 19.18
C GLY A 217 -1.05 -17.37 18.06
N LEU A 218 -0.82 -16.08 18.33
CA LEU A 218 -0.92 -15.00 17.33
C LEU A 218 0.37 -14.83 16.50
N GLY A 219 1.43 -15.57 16.83
CA GLY A 219 2.72 -15.49 16.13
C GLY A 219 3.70 -14.57 16.84
N ASN A 220 4.80 -14.22 16.18
CA ASN A 220 5.89 -13.43 16.77
C ASN A 220 6.15 -12.13 16.01
N SER A 221 5.41 -11.87 14.95
CA SER A 221 5.55 -10.69 14.09
C SER A 221 4.95 -9.40 14.70
N ALA A 222 4.01 -9.51 15.65
CA ALA A 222 3.28 -8.38 16.23
C ALA A 222 3.00 -8.53 17.74
N GLY A 223 2.78 -7.40 18.42
CA GLY A 223 2.34 -7.27 19.81
C GLY A 223 0.83 -7.11 19.97
N GLY A 224 0.13 -6.70 18.90
CA GLY A 224 -1.32 -6.63 18.82
C GLY A 224 -1.75 -6.47 17.35
N TYR A 225 -3.05 -6.59 17.09
CA TYR A 225 -3.62 -6.20 15.81
C TYR A 225 -5.11 -5.86 15.94
N TYR A 226 -5.59 -5.06 14.99
CA TYR A 226 -7.01 -4.80 14.75
C TYR A 226 -7.45 -5.52 13.48
N SER A 227 -8.63 -6.14 13.51
CA SER A 227 -9.24 -6.75 12.33
C SER A 227 -10.58 -6.11 12.04
N SER A 228 -10.67 -5.36 10.95
CA SER A 228 -11.95 -4.81 10.47
C SER A 228 -12.97 -5.90 10.12
N THR A 229 -12.54 -7.15 9.94
CA THR A 229 -13.46 -8.26 9.68
C THR A 229 -14.43 -8.52 10.84
N ASP A 230 -14.03 -8.20 12.07
CA ASP A 230 -14.85 -8.35 13.28
C ASP A 230 -16.05 -7.38 13.31
N GLU A 231 -16.00 -6.32 12.51
CA GLU A 231 -17.05 -5.32 12.31
C GLU A 231 -18.13 -5.77 11.30
N TYR A 232 -18.04 -7.00 10.78
CA TYR A 232 -18.99 -7.57 9.83
C TYR A 232 -19.72 -8.77 10.41
N SER A 233 -20.93 -9.11 9.91
CA SER A 233 -21.60 -10.32 10.37
C SER A 233 -20.79 -11.57 10.01
N LYS A 234 -20.86 -12.62 10.85
CA LYS A 234 -20.39 -13.98 10.54
C LYS A 234 -20.98 -14.54 9.26
N ILE A 235 -22.14 -14.04 8.86
CA ILE A 235 -22.72 -14.35 7.55
C ILE A 235 -21.90 -13.71 6.42
N ALA A 236 -21.38 -12.49 6.57
CA ALA A 236 -20.48 -11.89 5.58
C ALA A 236 -19.09 -12.56 5.60
N HIS A 237 -18.47 -12.61 6.78
CA HIS A 237 -17.11 -13.13 6.95
C HIS A 237 -17.07 -14.19 8.06
N GLN A 238 -16.68 -15.42 7.74
CA GLN A 238 -16.85 -16.57 8.64
C GLN A 238 -16.06 -16.49 9.95
N TYR A 239 -14.95 -15.75 9.96
CA TYR A 239 -14.07 -15.57 11.12
C TYR A 239 -14.35 -14.30 11.91
N SER A 240 -15.34 -13.50 11.52
CA SER A 240 -15.73 -12.33 12.31
C SER A 240 -16.17 -12.74 13.70
N ASN A 241 -15.76 -12.01 14.72
CA ASN A 241 -16.28 -12.12 16.07
C ASN A 241 -17.58 -11.33 16.31
N GLU A 242 -17.98 -10.48 15.35
CA GLU A 242 -19.12 -9.56 15.43
C GLU A 242 -19.01 -8.65 16.67
N LYS A 243 -17.88 -7.93 16.79
CA LYS A 243 -17.53 -7.04 17.92
C LYS A 243 -16.60 -5.91 17.51
N GLU A 244 -16.74 -4.77 18.17
CA GLU A 244 -15.71 -3.73 18.20
C GLU A 244 -14.56 -4.22 19.08
N MET A 245 -13.60 -4.91 18.46
CA MET A 245 -12.52 -5.56 19.18
C MET A 245 -11.15 -5.43 18.53
N PHE A 246 -10.12 -5.67 19.34
CA PHE A 246 -8.76 -5.87 18.89
C PHE A 246 -8.03 -6.88 19.79
N TYR A 247 -6.88 -7.33 19.31
CA TYR A 247 -6.14 -8.46 19.87
C TYR A 247 -4.82 -7.99 20.47
N ILE A 248 -4.45 -8.57 21.60
CA ILE A 248 -3.14 -8.37 22.23
C ILE A 248 -2.43 -9.72 22.29
N ASN A 249 -1.21 -9.75 21.77
CA ASN A 249 -0.44 -10.97 21.61
C ASN A 249 0.28 -11.38 22.90
N ALA A 250 -0.21 -12.43 23.55
CA ALA A 250 0.40 -12.98 24.76
C ALA A 250 1.72 -13.72 24.50
N ASP A 251 2.06 -14.03 23.23
CA ASP A 251 3.35 -14.64 22.87
C ASP A 251 4.51 -13.62 22.95
N THR A 252 4.19 -12.33 22.80
CA THR A 252 5.20 -11.25 22.67
C THR A 252 5.04 -10.14 23.71
N VAL A 253 3.86 -10.01 24.34
CA VAL A 253 3.54 -8.93 25.30
C VAL A 253 3.01 -9.52 26.61
N ASP A 254 3.71 -9.26 27.71
CA ASP A 254 3.23 -9.57 29.05
C ASP A 254 2.26 -8.48 29.56
N ILE A 255 1.28 -8.84 30.39
CA ILE A 255 0.31 -7.87 30.98
C ILE A 255 1.00 -6.76 31.79
N ASN A 256 2.15 -7.05 32.39
CA ASN A 256 2.91 -6.08 33.18
C ASN A 256 3.94 -5.32 32.33
N ASP A 257 3.94 -5.52 31.01
CA ASP A 257 4.81 -4.79 30.09
C ASP A 257 4.41 -3.31 30.07
N PRO A 258 5.34 -2.38 30.35
CA PRO A 258 5.07 -0.94 30.27
C PRO A 258 4.60 -0.47 28.89
N TYR A 259 4.86 -1.21 27.80
CA TYR A 259 4.45 -0.89 26.44
C TYR A 259 3.00 -1.27 26.11
N MET A 260 2.31 -2.04 26.96
CA MET A 260 0.94 -2.48 26.67
C MET A 260 0.00 -1.29 26.40
N GLY A 261 0.15 -0.17 27.13
CA GLY A 261 -0.62 1.04 26.88
C GLY A 261 -0.38 1.67 25.50
N SER A 262 0.83 1.53 24.94
CA SER A 262 1.15 1.97 23.57
C SER A 262 0.35 1.18 22.56
N ILE A 263 0.39 -0.16 22.66
CA ILE A 263 -0.33 -1.07 21.78
C ILE A 263 -1.83 -0.81 21.85
N LEU A 264 -2.39 -0.63 23.05
CA LEU A 264 -3.81 -0.28 23.20
C LEU A 264 -4.19 1.03 22.50
N ALA A 265 -3.32 2.05 22.53
CA ALA A 265 -3.56 3.31 21.84
C ALA A 265 -3.49 3.14 20.31
N HIS A 266 -2.54 2.32 19.84
CA HIS A 266 -2.34 1.97 18.44
C HIS A 266 -3.56 1.23 17.87
N GLU A 267 -3.92 0.09 18.46
CA GLU A 267 -5.02 -0.75 17.95
C GLU A 267 -6.38 -0.05 18.05
N PHE A 268 -6.60 0.75 19.10
CA PHE A 268 -7.81 1.55 19.18
C PHE A 268 -7.85 2.66 18.13
N GLN A 269 -6.69 3.21 17.73
CA GLN A 269 -6.64 4.17 16.62
C GLN A 269 -7.09 3.54 15.32
N HIS A 270 -6.65 2.32 14.97
CA HIS A 270 -7.12 1.63 13.76
C HIS A 270 -8.64 1.46 13.71
N MET A 271 -9.25 1.03 14.80
CA MET A 271 -10.71 0.89 14.90
C MET A 271 -11.43 2.23 14.69
N VAL A 272 -10.93 3.30 15.32
CA VAL A 272 -11.45 4.65 15.10
C VAL A 272 -11.24 5.06 13.64
N HIS A 273 -10.07 4.80 13.06
CA HIS A 273 -9.76 5.14 11.68
C HIS A 273 -10.75 4.48 10.72
N TRP A 274 -10.90 3.17 10.81
CA TRP A 274 -11.77 2.37 9.95
C TRP A 274 -13.22 2.86 9.97
N ALA A 275 -13.74 3.27 11.13
CA ALA A 275 -15.09 3.79 11.26
C ALA A 275 -15.30 5.16 10.59
N ASN A 276 -14.23 5.92 10.32
CA ASN A 276 -14.29 7.26 9.73
C ASN A 276 -13.79 7.28 8.27
N ASP A 277 -12.79 6.47 7.93
CA ASP A 277 -12.22 6.31 6.59
C ASP A 277 -11.62 4.89 6.45
N ALA A 278 -12.33 3.97 5.79
CA ALA A 278 -11.99 2.54 5.76
C ALA A 278 -10.94 2.16 4.70
N ASN A 279 -10.67 3.05 3.74
CA ASN A 279 -9.78 2.84 2.60
C ASN A 279 -8.63 3.86 2.55
N GLU A 280 -8.21 4.38 3.70
CA GLU A 280 -6.94 5.13 3.79
C GLU A 280 -5.75 4.25 3.41
N GLU A 281 -4.73 4.83 2.78
CA GLU A 281 -3.47 4.15 2.45
C GLU A 281 -2.77 3.69 3.74
N THR A 282 -2.25 2.45 3.73
CA THR A 282 -1.59 1.80 4.87
C THR A 282 -0.61 2.72 5.62
N TRP A 283 0.24 3.45 4.90
CA TRP A 283 1.26 4.30 5.54
C TRP A 283 0.67 5.47 6.33
N VAL A 284 -0.46 6.06 5.90
CA VAL A 284 -1.12 7.10 6.71
C VAL A 284 -1.81 6.48 7.92
N ASN A 285 -2.47 5.34 7.73
CA ASN A 285 -3.13 4.62 8.82
C ASN A 285 -2.15 4.22 9.93
N GLU A 286 -1.03 3.59 9.55
CA GLU A 286 0.01 3.18 10.49
C GLU A 286 0.74 4.36 11.13
N GLY A 287 1.02 5.42 10.34
CA GLY A 287 1.54 6.66 10.88
C GLY A 287 0.62 7.30 11.92
N ALA A 288 -0.70 7.26 11.69
CA ALA A 288 -1.70 7.81 12.60
C ALA A 288 -1.78 6.99 13.90
N SER A 289 -1.61 5.67 13.82
CA SER A 289 -1.58 4.77 14.98
C SER A 289 -0.34 5.00 15.84
N VAL A 290 0.85 5.12 15.24
CA VAL A 290 2.06 5.48 16.00
C VAL A 290 1.98 6.92 16.54
N LEU A 291 1.32 7.84 15.82
CA LEU A 291 1.03 9.17 16.35
C LEU A 291 0.09 9.13 17.57
N ALA A 292 -0.89 8.21 17.60
CA ALA A 292 -1.76 8.01 18.75
C ALA A 292 -0.99 7.53 19.98
N GLU A 293 0.03 6.69 19.81
CA GLU A 293 0.96 6.32 20.88
C GLU A 293 1.64 7.57 21.47
N MET A 294 2.23 8.41 20.61
CA MET A 294 2.92 9.63 21.03
C MET A 294 2.00 10.62 21.75
N LEU A 295 0.79 10.84 21.23
CA LEU A 295 -0.21 11.72 21.84
C LEU A 295 -0.71 11.21 23.20
N ASN A 296 -0.52 9.92 23.49
CA ASN A 296 -0.80 9.31 24.80
C ASN A 296 0.44 9.17 25.69
N GLY A 297 1.57 9.76 25.29
CA GLY A 297 2.78 9.85 26.10
C GLY A 297 3.78 8.71 25.90
N PHE A 298 3.60 7.88 24.87
CA PHE A 298 4.52 6.78 24.53
C PHE A 298 5.43 7.18 23.37
N THR A 299 6.75 7.09 23.55
CA THR A 299 7.70 7.53 22.51
C THR A 299 8.11 6.35 21.62
N PRO A 300 8.00 6.45 20.28
CA PRO A 300 8.25 5.35 19.36
C PRO A 300 9.76 5.19 19.03
N GLN A 301 10.61 4.95 20.02
CA GLN A 301 12.08 5.05 19.92
C GLN A 301 12.82 3.97 19.10
N VAL A 302 12.13 3.00 18.49
CA VAL A 302 12.79 1.93 17.70
C VAL A 302 12.50 2.06 16.21
N VAL A 303 11.28 2.45 15.88
CA VAL A 303 10.82 2.54 14.49
C VAL A 303 11.42 3.77 13.79
N ASP A 304 11.51 4.89 14.50
CA ASP A 304 12.10 6.13 14.00
C ASP A 304 13.62 6.00 13.75
N GLU A 305 14.35 5.35 14.64
CA GLU A 305 15.78 5.06 14.47
C GLU A 305 16.05 4.14 13.27
N ALA A 306 15.16 3.15 13.05
CA ALA A 306 15.25 2.24 11.92
C ALA A 306 15.07 2.98 10.59
N PHE A 307 14.10 3.90 10.50
CA PHE A 307 13.92 4.75 9.32
C PHE A 307 15.08 5.71 9.12
N ALA A 308 15.55 6.39 10.17
CA ALA A 308 16.67 7.33 10.08
C ALA A 308 17.97 6.67 9.54
N SER A 309 18.13 5.37 9.80
CA SER A 309 19.22 4.56 9.26
C SER A 309 18.98 4.06 7.83
N ASN A 310 17.75 4.20 7.30
CA ASN A 310 17.33 3.79 5.96
C ASN A 310 16.46 4.88 5.27
N PRO A 311 17.01 6.07 4.99
CA PRO A 311 16.22 7.18 4.45
C PRO A 311 15.76 7.01 2.99
N ASP A 312 16.31 6.04 2.26
CA ASP A 312 15.87 5.67 0.91
C ASP A 312 14.61 4.78 0.93
N LEU A 313 13.98 4.59 2.09
CA LEU A 313 12.71 3.88 2.18
C LEU A 313 11.57 4.69 1.54
N GLN A 314 10.75 4.04 0.72
CA GLN A 314 9.57 4.67 0.12
C GLN A 314 8.49 4.95 1.17
N LEU A 315 8.17 6.23 1.38
CA LEU A 315 7.18 6.66 2.38
C LEU A 315 5.76 6.14 2.08
N ASN A 316 5.30 6.25 0.83
CA ASN A 316 3.93 5.92 0.44
C ASN A 316 3.76 4.48 -0.07
N ALA A 317 4.56 3.56 0.47
CA ALA A 317 4.43 2.14 0.25
C ALA A 317 4.68 1.41 1.57
N TRP A 318 4.25 0.16 1.64
CA TRP A 318 4.47 -0.70 2.78
C TRP A 318 5.38 -1.88 2.43
N SER A 319 5.82 -2.63 3.44
CA SER A 319 6.63 -3.82 3.22
C SER A 319 5.84 -4.88 2.44
N THR A 320 6.45 -5.49 1.42
CA THR A 320 5.85 -6.61 0.68
C THR A 320 5.80 -7.90 1.49
N SER A 321 6.58 -8.00 2.57
CA SER A 321 6.46 -9.08 3.57
C SER A 321 5.37 -8.81 4.61
N GLY A 322 4.72 -7.65 4.52
CA GLY A 322 3.74 -7.19 5.49
C GLY A 322 4.35 -7.02 6.87
N GLY A 323 3.88 -7.78 7.85
CA GLY A 323 4.45 -7.80 9.20
C GLY A 323 5.91 -8.29 9.22
N GLY A 324 6.54 -8.19 10.38
CA GLY A 324 7.96 -8.52 10.62
C GLY A 324 8.98 -7.38 10.50
N ALA A 325 10.26 -7.72 10.61
CA ALA A 325 11.35 -6.75 10.77
C ALA A 325 11.46 -5.70 9.64
N ASP A 326 10.98 -6.04 8.44
CA ASP A 326 11.02 -5.15 7.27
C ASP A 326 10.03 -3.98 7.37
N SER A 327 8.96 -4.10 8.16
CA SER A 327 7.97 -3.03 8.39
C SER A 327 8.38 -2.01 9.44
N ILE A 328 9.32 -2.34 10.33
CA ILE A 328 9.82 -1.44 11.39
C ILE A 328 10.19 -0.05 10.86
N PRO A 329 10.99 0.13 9.79
CA PRO A 329 11.31 1.45 9.29
C PRO A 329 10.12 2.13 8.57
N HIS A 330 9.11 1.40 8.08
CA HIS A 330 7.90 2.00 7.51
C HIS A 330 7.04 2.69 8.58
N TYR A 331 6.91 2.08 9.77
CA TYR A 331 6.30 2.74 10.93
C TYR A 331 7.01 4.05 11.26
N GLY A 332 8.35 4.04 11.26
CA GLY A 332 9.18 5.22 11.56
C GLY A 332 8.99 6.35 10.55
N ALA A 333 9.04 6.02 9.25
CA ALA A 333 8.84 7.00 8.17
C ALA A 333 7.47 7.67 8.28
N SER A 334 6.42 6.83 8.42
CA SER A 334 5.03 7.25 8.48
C SER A 334 4.74 8.11 9.70
N PHE A 335 5.21 7.68 10.88
CA PHE A 335 5.13 8.44 12.12
C PHE A 335 5.83 9.79 12.00
N LEU A 336 7.10 9.82 11.57
CA LEU A 336 7.86 11.06 11.49
C LEU A 336 7.23 12.05 10.52
N PHE A 337 6.67 11.56 9.40
CA PHE A 337 5.98 12.42 8.43
C PHE A 337 4.70 13.04 9.01
N LEU A 338 3.82 12.25 9.63
CA LEU A 338 2.59 12.77 10.24
C LEU A 338 2.87 13.61 11.50
N ASN A 339 3.88 13.26 12.28
CA ASN A 339 4.33 14.07 13.40
C ASN A 339 4.89 15.42 12.92
N TYR A 340 5.64 15.44 11.82
CA TYR A 340 6.09 16.68 11.19
C TYR A 340 4.92 17.53 10.69
N PHE A 341 3.89 16.89 10.13
CA PHE A 341 2.66 17.58 9.70
C PHE A 341 1.95 18.23 10.90
N LEU A 342 1.82 17.49 12.01
CA LEU A 342 1.28 18.00 13.26
C LEU A 342 2.12 19.16 13.82
N ASP A 343 3.44 19.06 13.79
CA ASP A 343 4.34 20.11 14.28
C ASP A 343 4.19 21.41 13.48
N ARG A 344 4.10 21.29 12.15
CA ARG A 344 4.06 22.41 11.21
C ARG A 344 2.69 23.10 11.15
N PHE A 345 1.61 22.34 11.24
CA PHE A 345 0.26 22.86 10.96
C PHE A 345 -0.75 22.70 12.11
N GLY A 346 -0.37 21.98 13.17
CA GLY A 346 -1.15 21.82 14.40
C GLY A 346 -2.38 20.91 14.27
N ASP A 347 -3.00 20.64 15.42
CA ASP A 347 -4.12 19.72 15.58
C ASP A 347 -5.21 19.86 14.52
N GLN A 348 -5.64 21.09 14.20
CA GLN A 348 -6.78 21.29 13.31
C GLN A 348 -6.53 20.73 11.90
N ALA A 349 -5.34 20.94 11.36
CA ALA A 349 -4.97 20.43 10.05
C ALA A 349 -4.80 18.91 10.10
N THR A 350 -4.12 18.38 11.13
CA THR A 350 -3.86 16.94 11.24
C THR A 350 -5.15 16.15 11.39
N ARG A 351 -6.12 16.65 12.17
CA ARG A 351 -7.43 16.02 12.28
C ARG A 351 -8.20 16.08 10.97
N ALA A 352 -8.09 17.20 10.23
CA ALA A 352 -8.74 17.32 8.92
C ALA A 352 -8.14 16.34 7.88
N LEU A 353 -6.84 16.06 7.97
CA LEU A 353 -6.17 15.03 7.16
C LEU A 353 -6.70 13.64 7.51
N ILE A 354 -6.63 13.25 8.78
CA ILE A 354 -7.01 11.90 9.22
C ILE A 354 -8.50 11.59 8.98
N SER A 355 -9.37 12.60 9.01
CA SER A 355 -10.81 12.41 8.76
C SER A 355 -11.22 12.60 7.29
N HIS A 356 -10.26 12.79 6.38
CA HIS A 356 -10.57 13.00 4.97
C HIS A 356 -10.91 11.67 4.31
N THR A 357 -11.85 11.67 3.34
CA THR A 357 -12.26 10.46 2.60
C THR A 357 -11.47 10.24 1.29
N ASP A 358 -10.45 11.07 1.07
CA ASP A 358 -9.48 10.85 -0.01
C ASP A 358 -8.24 10.34 0.72
N SER A 359 -7.43 9.50 0.08
CA SER A 359 -6.31 8.84 0.75
C SER A 359 -4.96 9.55 0.51
N GLY A 360 -4.01 9.31 1.41
CA GLY A 360 -2.59 9.60 1.22
C GLY A 360 -2.28 11.06 0.90
N PHE A 361 -1.45 11.26 -0.13
CA PHE A 361 -1.10 12.61 -0.59
C PHE A 361 -2.29 13.37 -1.20
N GLY A 362 -3.29 12.67 -1.75
CA GLY A 362 -4.51 13.29 -2.27
C GLY A 362 -5.27 14.03 -1.16
N ALA A 363 -5.47 13.37 -0.03
CA ALA A 363 -6.04 13.93 1.19
C ALA A 363 -5.31 15.22 1.62
N MET A 364 -3.98 15.15 1.64
CA MET A 364 -3.14 16.24 2.13
C MET A 364 -3.20 17.48 1.22
N ASP A 365 -3.20 17.29 -0.11
CA ASP A 365 -3.41 18.39 -1.06
C ASP A 365 -4.79 19.05 -0.86
N GLN A 366 -5.84 18.25 -0.60
CA GLN A 366 -7.17 18.79 -0.28
C GLN A 366 -7.16 19.60 1.02
N VAL A 367 -6.48 19.13 2.06
CA VAL A 367 -6.37 19.84 3.34
C VAL A 367 -5.64 21.16 3.18
N PHE A 368 -4.47 21.17 2.52
CA PHE A 368 -3.71 22.40 2.26
C PHE A 368 -4.55 23.43 1.50
N SER A 369 -5.24 22.98 0.45
CA SER A 369 -6.11 23.82 -0.37
C SER A 369 -7.31 24.36 0.42
N LYS A 370 -8.10 23.49 1.07
CA LYS A 370 -9.31 23.88 1.82
C LYS A 370 -9.00 24.81 2.99
N MET A 371 -7.86 24.60 3.65
CA MET A 371 -7.43 25.43 4.78
C MET A 371 -6.63 26.67 4.35
N ASN A 372 -6.35 26.84 3.06
CA ASN A 372 -5.49 27.91 2.51
C ASN A 372 -4.15 27.99 3.24
N ILE A 373 -3.47 26.85 3.42
CA ILE A 373 -2.15 26.80 4.05
C ILE A 373 -1.14 27.40 3.08
N ILE A 374 -0.38 28.40 3.55
CA ILE A 374 0.60 29.16 2.77
C ILE A 374 1.99 28.89 3.34
N ASP A 375 2.98 28.70 2.46
CA ASP A 375 4.38 28.67 2.87
C ASP A 375 4.84 30.09 3.23
N ALA A 376 5.26 30.29 4.49
CA ALA A 376 5.70 31.58 5.01
C ALA A 376 6.96 32.14 4.31
N ASN A 377 7.80 31.29 3.74
CA ASN A 377 9.04 31.68 3.07
C ASN A 377 8.82 32.14 1.63
N THR A 378 7.87 31.51 0.91
CA THR A 378 7.62 31.80 -0.51
C THR A 378 6.39 32.69 -0.72
N GLY A 379 5.43 32.64 0.21
CA GLY A 379 4.11 33.28 0.07
C GLY A 379 3.15 32.53 -0.85
N GLU A 380 3.54 31.36 -1.34
CA GLU A 380 2.74 30.52 -2.24
C GLU A 380 1.92 29.48 -1.45
N PRO A 381 0.83 28.94 -2.03
CA PRO A 381 0.11 27.81 -1.44
C PRO A 381 1.03 26.63 -1.16
N MET A 382 0.91 26.05 0.04
CA MET A 382 1.65 24.84 0.40
C MET A 382 1.21 23.68 -0.49
N THR A 383 2.18 22.91 -0.97
CA THR A 383 1.95 21.66 -1.71
C THR A 383 2.50 20.49 -0.93
N VAL A 384 1.99 19.29 -1.18
CA VAL A 384 2.56 18.08 -0.58
C VAL A 384 4.03 17.89 -0.96
N MET A 385 4.42 18.24 -2.19
CA MET A 385 5.83 18.08 -2.62
C MET A 385 6.78 19.07 -1.96
N SER A 386 6.35 20.31 -1.69
CA SER A 386 7.16 21.26 -0.92
C SER A 386 7.25 20.84 0.56
N PHE A 387 6.16 20.35 1.14
CA PHE A 387 6.14 19.83 2.49
C PHE A 387 7.04 18.57 2.64
N PHE A 388 6.96 17.64 1.70
CA PHE A 388 7.84 16.47 1.64
C PHE A 388 9.31 16.87 1.49
N ALA A 389 9.62 17.84 0.62
CA ALA A 389 10.98 18.36 0.48
C ALA A 389 11.51 18.96 1.80
N ASP A 390 10.69 19.75 2.51
CA ASP A 390 11.03 20.28 3.83
C ASP A 390 11.29 19.14 4.85
N TRP A 391 10.45 18.11 4.86
CA TRP A 391 10.56 16.95 5.76
C TRP A 391 11.87 16.17 5.56
N LEU A 392 12.30 15.96 4.32
CA LEU A 392 13.60 15.33 4.04
C LEU A 392 14.77 16.11 4.67
N ILE A 393 14.69 17.44 4.67
CA ILE A 393 15.71 18.28 5.29
C ILE A 393 15.57 18.28 6.82
N ALA A 394 14.34 18.29 7.35
CA ALA A 394 14.09 18.17 8.78
C ALA A 394 14.68 16.87 9.35
N ASN A 395 14.54 15.76 8.64
CA ASN A 395 15.15 14.48 9.04
C ASN A 395 16.68 14.52 9.00
N TYR A 396 17.28 15.28 8.10
CA TYR A 396 18.74 15.32 7.97
C TYR A 396 19.42 16.30 8.94
N ILE A 397 18.79 17.45 9.18
CA ILE A 397 19.35 18.53 9.99
C ILE A 397 18.86 18.46 11.45
N GLY A 398 17.54 18.32 11.64
CA GLY A 398 16.88 18.28 12.95
C GLY A 398 17.09 19.51 13.83
N ASP A 399 17.27 20.69 13.23
CA ASP A 399 17.57 21.92 13.95
C ASP A 399 16.53 23.01 13.65
N THR A 400 15.64 23.26 14.61
CA THR A 400 14.58 24.27 14.51
C THR A 400 15.10 25.71 14.57
N SER A 401 16.42 25.94 14.68
CA SER A 401 17.00 27.28 14.52
C SER A 401 17.21 27.68 13.05
N TRP A 402 17.10 26.73 12.12
CA TRP A 402 17.25 26.99 10.70
C TRP A 402 15.96 27.53 10.06
N SER A 403 16.10 28.52 9.18
CA SER A 403 14.98 29.15 8.48
C SER A 403 13.89 29.66 9.46
N ASP A 404 12.63 29.32 9.24
CA ASP A 404 11.49 29.57 10.13
C ASP A 404 11.24 28.43 11.14
N GLY A 405 12.24 27.55 11.35
CA GLY A 405 12.17 26.37 12.20
C GLY A 405 11.73 25.10 11.49
N ARG A 406 11.47 25.16 10.17
CA ARG A 406 10.99 24.01 9.39
C ARG A 406 11.93 22.81 9.31
N TYR A 407 13.23 22.98 9.52
CA TYR A 407 14.21 21.90 9.35
C TYR A 407 14.52 21.17 10.65
N GLY A 408 13.54 21.07 11.54
CA GLY A 408 13.56 20.24 12.74
C GLY A 408 12.15 20.02 13.31
N TYR A 409 12.08 19.35 14.45
CA TYR A 409 10.83 18.97 15.13
C TYR A 409 10.70 19.72 16.46
N HIS A 410 9.69 20.56 16.64
CA HIS A 410 9.49 21.27 17.93
C HIS A 410 8.85 20.35 18.97
N ASN A 411 7.90 19.53 18.55
CA ASN A 411 7.17 18.59 19.39
C ASN A 411 7.91 17.27 19.64
N TYR A 412 8.97 16.99 18.88
CA TYR A 412 9.84 15.82 19.09
C TYR A 412 11.34 16.16 18.87
N PRO A 413 11.96 16.99 19.74
CA PRO A 413 13.33 17.49 19.54
C PRO A 413 14.43 16.43 19.53
N ASP A 414 14.15 15.25 20.09
CA ASP A 414 15.08 14.12 20.17
C ASP A 414 14.91 13.14 18.99
N ALA A 415 14.15 13.51 17.94
CA ALA A 415 13.97 12.70 16.74
C ALA A 415 15.33 12.30 16.13
N PRO A 416 15.52 11.03 15.73
CA PRO A 416 16.77 10.57 15.15
C PRO A 416 17.00 11.23 13.78
N LEU A 417 18.27 11.50 13.46
CA LEU A 417 18.65 12.13 12.20
C LEU A 417 18.97 11.08 11.12
N ALA A 418 18.50 11.35 9.91
CA ALA A 418 18.82 10.58 8.72
C ALA A 418 20.34 10.52 8.51
N THR A 419 20.86 9.31 8.35
CA THR A 419 22.29 9.14 8.07
C THR A 419 22.60 9.37 6.61
N SER A 420 23.69 10.07 6.34
CA SER A 420 24.26 10.12 4.99
C SER A 420 24.56 8.72 4.48
N ASN A 421 24.00 8.39 3.32
CA ASN A 421 24.13 7.05 2.74
C ASN A 421 25.18 6.99 1.61
N LYS A 422 25.64 8.15 1.11
CA LYS A 422 26.54 8.24 -0.06
C LYS A 422 27.56 9.37 0.09
N THR A 423 28.74 9.17 -0.49
CA THR A 423 29.80 10.18 -0.54
C THR A 423 30.39 10.26 -1.93
N MET A 424 30.64 11.48 -2.43
CA MET A 424 31.23 11.72 -3.74
C MET A 424 32.41 12.69 -3.68
N GLY A 425 33.51 12.30 -4.33
CA GLY A 425 34.69 13.16 -4.52
C GLY A 425 34.53 14.11 -5.70
N CYS A 426 35.42 15.10 -5.82
CA CYS A 426 35.46 15.96 -7.01
C CYS A 426 36.01 15.24 -8.24
N ASN A 427 35.74 15.78 -9.42
CA ASN A 427 36.15 15.19 -10.70
C ASN A 427 35.71 13.73 -10.82
N SER A 428 34.47 13.44 -10.40
CA SER A 428 33.92 12.09 -10.33
C SER A 428 32.58 11.96 -11.06
N LEU A 429 32.27 10.73 -11.47
CA LEU A 429 31.01 10.34 -12.09
C LEU A 429 30.46 9.16 -11.30
N SER A 430 29.20 9.27 -10.83
CA SER A 430 28.60 8.31 -9.90
C SER A 430 28.37 6.89 -10.45
N GLY A 431 28.39 6.71 -11.78
CA GLY A 431 27.70 5.57 -12.40
C GLY A 431 26.18 5.68 -12.24
N LYS A 432 25.44 4.61 -12.58
CA LYS A 432 23.98 4.57 -12.41
C LYS A 432 23.65 4.43 -10.92
N LEU A 433 23.02 5.45 -10.34
CA LEU A 433 22.44 5.39 -9.00
C LEU A 433 20.93 5.14 -9.10
N THR A 434 20.34 4.70 -7.99
CA THR A 434 18.91 4.53 -7.81
C THR A 434 18.47 5.08 -6.46
N VAL A 435 17.20 5.46 -6.39
CA VAL A 435 16.47 5.89 -5.18
C VAL A 435 15.02 5.40 -5.32
N HIS A 436 14.36 5.05 -4.21
CA HIS A 436 12.92 4.75 -4.24
C HIS A 436 12.11 6.05 -4.42
N GLN A 437 10.86 5.92 -4.89
CA GLN A 437 9.96 7.07 -4.86
C GLN A 437 9.72 7.46 -3.41
N TYR A 438 9.66 8.75 -3.13
CA TYR A 438 9.43 9.32 -1.80
C TYR A 438 10.40 8.82 -0.71
N GLY A 439 11.56 8.28 -1.12
CA GLY A 439 12.75 8.11 -0.30
C GLY A 439 13.81 9.15 -0.68
N ALA A 440 14.93 9.18 0.06
CA ALA A 440 16.00 10.13 -0.18
C ALA A 440 17.41 9.53 -0.11
N ASP A 441 18.24 9.98 -1.05
CA ASP A 441 19.69 9.87 -0.99
C ASP A 441 20.32 11.15 -0.46
N TYR A 442 21.16 11.02 0.57
CA TYR A 442 21.97 12.11 1.11
C TYR A 442 23.42 11.91 0.69
N ILE A 443 23.88 12.76 -0.23
CA ILE A 443 25.17 12.63 -0.89
C ILE A 443 26.12 13.71 -0.38
N GLU A 444 27.02 13.33 0.52
CA GLU A 444 28.07 14.22 1.01
C GLU A 444 29.13 14.46 -0.08
N THR A 445 29.44 15.72 -0.34
CA THR A 445 30.47 16.09 -1.31
C THR A 445 31.80 16.42 -0.61
N LEU A 446 32.88 15.86 -1.13
CA LEU A 446 34.23 16.02 -0.56
C LEU A 446 35.05 17.09 -1.29
N CYS A 447 34.40 18.18 -1.73
CA CYS A 447 35.05 19.21 -2.52
C CYS A 447 35.61 20.37 -1.72
N ASP A 448 36.87 20.73 -2.03
CA ASP A 448 37.63 21.78 -1.36
C ASP A 448 37.42 23.18 -1.95
N LEU A 449 36.75 23.26 -3.10
CA LEU A 449 36.42 24.51 -3.79
C LEU A 449 34.97 24.46 -4.32
N PRO A 450 34.36 25.62 -4.60
CA PRO A 450 33.10 25.64 -5.33
C PRO A 450 33.23 24.89 -6.66
N THR A 451 32.35 23.91 -6.89
CA THR A 451 32.51 22.90 -7.94
C THR A 451 31.22 22.79 -8.75
N LEU A 452 31.32 22.52 -10.05
CA LEU A 452 30.16 22.36 -10.93
C LEU A 452 29.62 20.93 -10.81
N VAL A 453 28.31 20.78 -10.69
CA VAL A 453 27.63 19.50 -10.64
C VAL A 453 26.62 19.42 -11.77
N SER A 454 26.57 18.28 -12.43
CA SER A 454 25.54 17.93 -13.42
C SER A 454 24.73 16.75 -12.90
N PHE A 455 23.41 16.93 -12.82
CA PHE A 455 22.45 15.89 -12.47
C PHE A 455 21.67 15.44 -13.70
N THR A 456 21.44 14.14 -13.84
CA THR A 456 20.56 13.57 -14.86
C THR A 456 19.76 12.41 -14.28
N GLY A 457 18.47 12.63 -14.06
CA GLY A 457 17.49 11.61 -13.70
C GLY A 457 16.80 11.01 -14.93
N SER A 458 16.24 9.82 -14.74
CA SER A 458 15.23 9.24 -15.65
C SER A 458 14.01 10.17 -15.75
N ASN A 459 13.36 10.18 -16.91
CA ASN A 459 12.22 11.04 -17.22
C ASN A 459 10.88 10.29 -17.24
N GLN A 460 10.92 8.96 -17.18
CA GLN A 460 9.75 8.08 -17.18
C GLN A 460 10.00 6.86 -16.31
N ILE A 461 8.92 6.29 -15.79
CA ILE A 461 8.89 5.06 -14.99
C ILE A 461 7.56 4.34 -15.20
N GLY A 462 7.48 3.03 -14.97
CA GLY A 462 6.22 2.29 -15.00
C GLY A 462 5.58 2.19 -13.62
N VAL A 463 4.28 1.88 -13.55
CA VAL A 463 3.62 1.45 -12.29
C VAL A 463 4.21 0.14 -11.80
N ALA A 464 4.66 -0.71 -12.74
CA ALA A 464 5.36 -1.97 -12.48
C ALA A 464 6.40 -2.25 -13.57
N ASN A 465 7.39 -3.09 -13.28
CA ASN A 465 8.40 -3.54 -14.25
C ASN A 465 7.88 -4.59 -15.25
N VAL A 466 6.92 -4.19 -16.08
CA VAL A 466 6.31 -5.03 -17.13
C VAL A 466 6.02 -4.19 -18.37
N ARG A 467 5.99 -4.81 -19.54
CA ARG A 467 5.50 -4.16 -20.77
C ARG A 467 4.13 -4.74 -21.12
N PRO A 468 3.25 -3.96 -21.79
CA PRO A 468 2.08 -4.53 -22.47
C PRO A 468 2.45 -5.81 -23.22
N HIS A 469 1.56 -6.79 -23.21
CA HIS A 469 1.84 -8.08 -23.85
C HIS A 469 1.96 -7.89 -25.36
N SER A 470 1.06 -7.09 -25.94
CA SER A 470 1.12 -6.63 -27.33
C SER A 470 1.23 -5.10 -27.39
N ASP A 471 1.90 -4.62 -28.44
CA ASP A 471 2.08 -3.20 -28.79
C ASP A 471 2.29 -2.19 -27.63
N LYS A 472 1.26 -1.43 -27.21
CA LYS A 472 1.41 -0.27 -26.33
C LYS A 472 0.44 -0.19 -25.16
N PHE A 473 -0.77 -0.70 -25.26
CA PHE A 473 -1.80 -0.50 -24.27
C PHE A 473 -2.25 -1.81 -23.65
N MET A 474 -2.62 -1.74 -22.38
CA MET A 474 -3.24 -2.83 -21.64
C MET A 474 -4.21 -2.23 -20.61
N PHE A 475 -5.02 -3.07 -20.00
CA PHE A 475 -5.83 -2.68 -18.85
C PHE A 475 -5.14 -3.05 -17.54
N TRP A 476 -5.20 -2.17 -16.56
CA TRP A 476 -4.66 -2.35 -15.21
C TRP A 476 -5.76 -2.18 -14.16
N SER A 477 -5.77 -3.05 -13.15
CA SER A 477 -6.77 -3.08 -12.07
C SER A 477 -6.66 -1.94 -11.06
N ASN A 478 -5.63 -1.09 -11.21
CA ASN A 478 -5.17 -0.16 -10.19
C ASN A 478 -4.51 -0.87 -8.99
N ARG A 479 -4.00 -0.07 -8.05
CA ARG A 479 -3.33 -0.49 -6.81
C ARG A 479 -3.89 0.34 -5.65
N HIS A 480 -4.63 -0.27 -4.74
CA HIS A 480 -5.25 0.42 -3.61
C HIS A 480 -5.64 -0.54 -2.48
N ASP A 481 -5.63 -0.06 -1.23
CA ASP A 481 -6.08 -0.80 -0.05
C ASP A 481 -7.62 -0.71 0.07
N SER A 482 -8.26 -1.71 0.65
CA SER A 482 -9.71 -1.81 0.89
C SER A 482 -10.56 -1.46 -0.35
N SER A 483 -10.28 -2.06 -1.50
CA SER A 483 -10.90 -1.71 -2.79
C SER A 483 -11.59 -2.88 -3.51
N ASP A 484 -12.55 -2.58 -4.39
CA ASP A 484 -13.32 -3.56 -5.19
C ASP A 484 -13.49 -3.08 -6.65
N THR A 485 -12.41 -3.12 -7.43
CA THR A 485 -12.34 -2.60 -8.79
C THR A 485 -12.85 -3.60 -9.83
N LYS A 486 -13.57 -3.12 -10.85
CA LYS A 486 -14.30 -3.97 -11.82
C LYS A 486 -14.02 -3.55 -13.26
N LEU A 487 -13.91 -4.52 -14.17
CA LEU A 487 -13.86 -4.33 -15.61
C LEU A 487 -14.88 -5.28 -16.28
N THR A 488 -15.96 -4.73 -16.85
CA THR A 488 -17.12 -5.52 -17.31
C THR A 488 -17.44 -5.32 -18.80
N LYS A 489 -17.83 -6.38 -19.51
CA LYS A 489 -18.29 -6.31 -20.90
C LYS A 489 -19.38 -7.34 -21.21
N ALA A 490 -20.31 -6.98 -22.09
CA ALA A 490 -21.34 -7.89 -22.59
C ALA A 490 -20.86 -8.66 -23.84
N PHE A 491 -21.22 -9.94 -23.93
CA PHE A 491 -20.95 -10.81 -25.08
C PHE A 491 -22.22 -11.53 -25.53
N ASP A 492 -22.47 -11.53 -26.83
CA ASP A 492 -23.57 -12.30 -27.44
C ASP A 492 -23.07 -13.67 -27.91
N LEU A 493 -23.44 -14.72 -27.16
CA LEU A 493 -23.11 -16.11 -27.49
C LEU A 493 -24.32 -16.86 -28.07
N THR A 494 -25.38 -16.17 -28.48
CA THR A 494 -26.65 -16.79 -28.92
C THR A 494 -26.53 -17.66 -30.17
N THR A 495 -25.52 -17.39 -31.01
CA THR A 495 -25.36 -18.03 -32.33
C THR A 495 -24.36 -19.19 -32.35
N VAL A 496 -23.65 -19.43 -31.24
CA VAL A 496 -22.61 -20.44 -31.12
C VAL A 496 -23.01 -21.55 -30.15
N THR A 497 -22.38 -22.71 -30.26
CA THR A 497 -22.58 -23.86 -29.35
C THR A 497 -21.36 -24.18 -28.51
N THR A 498 -20.26 -23.47 -28.78
CA THR A 498 -18.99 -23.52 -28.04
C THR A 498 -18.47 -22.09 -27.96
N ALA A 499 -17.85 -21.74 -26.84
CA ALA A 499 -17.19 -20.46 -26.66
C ALA A 499 -15.97 -20.64 -25.75
N THR A 500 -14.85 -20.05 -26.15
CA THR A 500 -13.62 -20.09 -25.36
C THR A 500 -13.09 -18.67 -25.21
N LEU A 501 -13.01 -18.18 -23.98
CA LEU A 501 -12.33 -16.94 -23.67
C LEU A 501 -10.84 -17.19 -23.59
N ASN A 502 -10.05 -16.45 -24.37
CA ASN A 502 -8.59 -16.43 -24.24
C ASN A 502 -8.16 -15.00 -23.92
N TYR A 503 -7.15 -14.85 -23.07
CA TYR A 503 -6.59 -13.55 -22.70
C TYR A 503 -5.18 -13.74 -22.17
N TRP A 504 -4.39 -12.67 -22.18
CA TRP A 504 -3.14 -12.62 -21.45
C TRP A 504 -3.34 -11.86 -20.15
N ALA A 505 -2.75 -12.39 -19.08
CA ALA A 505 -2.81 -11.80 -17.75
C ALA A 505 -1.41 -11.76 -17.11
N TRP A 506 -1.12 -10.67 -16.42
CA TRP A 506 0.03 -10.50 -15.54
C TRP A 506 -0.50 -10.04 -14.19
N TRP A 507 -0.01 -10.58 -13.08
CA TRP A 507 -0.46 -10.14 -11.77
C TRP A 507 0.60 -10.28 -10.70
N SER A 508 0.57 -9.33 -9.76
CA SER A 508 1.31 -9.35 -8.51
C SER A 508 0.36 -8.87 -7.43
N LEU A 509 -0.13 -9.82 -6.63
CA LEU A 509 -1.17 -9.63 -5.63
C LEU A 509 -0.61 -10.03 -4.27
N GLU A 510 -1.16 -9.50 -3.18
CA GLU A 510 -0.82 -10.01 -1.85
C GLU A 510 -1.23 -11.49 -1.72
N ALA A 511 -0.30 -12.34 -1.32
CA ALA A 511 -0.57 -13.76 -1.14
C ALA A 511 -1.62 -13.95 -0.03
N ASN A 512 -2.60 -14.83 -0.24
CA ASN A 512 -3.70 -15.15 0.69
C ASN A 512 -4.72 -14.05 0.99
N TYR A 513 -4.52 -12.78 0.66
CA TYR A 513 -5.45 -11.69 1.02
C TYR A 513 -6.16 -11.07 -0.18
N ASP A 514 -5.39 -10.75 -1.21
CA ASP A 514 -5.84 -10.09 -2.43
C ASP A 514 -6.24 -11.09 -3.51
N TYR A 515 -7.42 -10.90 -4.11
CA TYR A 515 -7.91 -11.80 -5.15
C TYR A 515 -8.53 -11.10 -6.35
N VAL A 516 -8.23 -11.64 -7.54
CA VAL A 516 -8.95 -11.29 -8.78
C VAL A 516 -9.84 -12.45 -9.22
N TYR A 517 -11.07 -12.15 -9.58
CA TYR A 517 -12.06 -13.12 -10.02
C TYR A 517 -12.47 -12.88 -11.47
N LEU A 518 -12.61 -13.97 -12.23
CA LEU A 518 -13.35 -13.98 -13.49
C LEU A 518 -14.81 -14.35 -13.18
N LEU A 519 -15.73 -13.46 -13.54
CA LEU A 519 -17.14 -13.59 -13.22
C LEU A 519 -18.01 -13.58 -14.48
N VAL A 520 -19.07 -14.39 -14.49
CA VAL A 520 -20.11 -14.38 -15.54
C VAL A 520 -21.47 -14.10 -14.93
N SER A 521 -22.24 -13.23 -15.57
CA SER A 521 -23.66 -13.01 -15.27
C SER A 521 -24.52 -13.32 -16.50
N THR A 522 -25.67 -13.94 -16.26
CA THR A 522 -26.64 -14.33 -17.29
C THR A 522 -27.98 -13.60 -17.13
N ASP A 523 -28.08 -12.73 -16.13
CA ASP A 523 -29.26 -11.98 -15.70
C ASP A 523 -28.95 -10.49 -15.62
N ASN A 524 -28.12 -9.99 -16.54
CA ASN A 524 -27.80 -8.57 -16.69
C ASN A 524 -27.15 -7.94 -15.45
N GLY A 525 -26.39 -8.73 -14.69
CA GLY A 525 -25.59 -8.29 -13.56
C GLY A 525 -26.26 -8.44 -12.19
N ASP A 526 -27.47 -9.00 -12.15
CA ASP A 526 -28.20 -9.25 -10.89
C ASP A 526 -27.50 -10.33 -10.05
N THR A 527 -26.96 -11.38 -10.69
CA THR A 527 -26.14 -12.41 -10.04
C THR A 527 -24.87 -12.70 -10.84
N TRP A 528 -23.82 -13.14 -10.14
CA TRP A 528 -22.51 -13.42 -10.72
C TRP A 528 -22.01 -14.81 -10.28
N GLN A 529 -21.55 -15.59 -11.25
CA GLN A 529 -20.89 -16.87 -11.04
C GLN A 529 -19.38 -16.69 -11.17
N ILE A 530 -18.62 -17.13 -10.15
CA ILE A 530 -17.16 -17.23 -10.22
C ILE A 530 -16.78 -18.38 -11.15
N ILE A 531 -15.91 -18.10 -12.12
CA ILE A 531 -15.46 -19.07 -13.13
C ILE A 531 -14.10 -19.63 -12.73
N GLU A 532 -13.96 -20.95 -12.81
CA GLU A 532 -12.67 -21.61 -12.59
C GLU A 532 -11.69 -21.27 -13.71
N THR A 533 -10.59 -20.58 -13.38
CA THR A 533 -9.51 -20.29 -14.33
C THR A 533 -8.29 -21.19 -14.09
N PRO A 534 -7.45 -21.46 -15.11
CA PRO A 534 -6.36 -22.44 -15.00
C PRO A 534 -5.32 -22.16 -13.92
N HIS A 535 -5.04 -20.89 -13.60
CA HIS A 535 -3.96 -20.49 -12.68
C HIS A 535 -4.44 -19.83 -11.38
N SER A 536 -5.72 -19.96 -11.06
CA SER A 536 -6.32 -19.52 -9.79
C SER A 536 -6.44 -20.66 -8.77
N THR A 537 -6.93 -20.34 -7.58
CA THR A 537 -6.99 -21.25 -6.43
C THR A 537 -8.24 -21.02 -5.59
N ASP A 538 -8.72 -22.07 -4.91
CA ASP A 538 -9.70 -22.02 -3.82
C ASP A 538 -9.07 -22.02 -2.43
N TYR A 539 -7.73 -22.00 -2.35
CA TYR A 539 -7.01 -21.91 -1.09
C TYR A 539 -7.37 -20.61 -0.37
N ASN A 540 -7.78 -20.74 0.90
CA ASN A 540 -8.34 -19.65 1.69
C ASN A 540 -7.90 -19.72 3.16
N PRO A 541 -6.61 -19.56 3.48
CA PRO A 541 -6.15 -19.62 4.86
C PRO A 541 -6.68 -18.44 5.67
N SER A 542 -6.66 -17.23 5.09
CA SER A 542 -7.05 -15.96 5.73
C SER A 542 -8.57 -15.76 5.86
N GLY A 543 -9.38 -16.48 5.09
CA GLY A 543 -10.81 -16.24 4.96
C GLY A 543 -11.20 -15.25 3.85
N ASN A 544 -10.24 -14.54 3.25
CA ASN A 544 -10.50 -13.51 2.24
C ASN A 544 -10.91 -14.06 0.87
N ASN A 545 -10.59 -15.31 0.55
CA ASN A 545 -10.96 -15.88 -0.75
C ASN A 545 -12.47 -16.21 -0.82
N LEU A 546 -13.15 -15.62 -1.79
CA LEU A 546 -14.58 -15.78 -2.06
C LEU A 546 -14.91 -17.00 -2.94
N GLY A 547 -13.92 -17.70 -3.47
CA GLY A 547 -14.13 -18.83 -4.37
C GLY A 547 -12.87 -19.21 -5.13
N TRP A 548 -12.91 -19.15 -6.45
CA TRP A 548 -11.80 -19.51 -7.32
C TRP A 548 -11.14 -18.26 -7.91
N GLY A 549 -10.04 -17.80 -7.32
CA GLY A 549 -9.44 -16.49 -7.60
C GLY A 549 -7.93 -16.54 -7.88
N TYR A 550 -7.45 -15.58 -8.68
CA TYR A 550 -6.02 -15.30 -8.82
C TYR A 550 -5.46 -14.75 -7.52
N ASN A 551 -4.26 -15.17 -7.15
CA ASN A 551 -3.57 -14.76 -5.93
C ASN A 551 -2.04 -14.84 -6.15
N ASP A 552 -1.26 -14.19 -5.28
CA ASP A 552 0.22 -14.15 -5.33
C ASP A 552 0.72 -13.62 -6.70
N ASN A 553 1.85 -14.11 -7.19
CA ASN A 553 2.47 -13.68 -8.44
C ASN A 553 2.19 -14.66 -9.60
N SER A 554 1.90 -14.09 -10.77
CA SER A 554 1.77 -14.87 -12.00
C SER A 554 3.06 -15.62 -12.34
N GLY A 555 2.94 -16.87 -12.80
CA GLY A 555 4.10 -17.71 -13.11
C GLY A 555 4.82 -18.33 -11.89
N LYS A 556 4.32 -18.12 -10.66
CA LYS A 556 4.82 -18.75 -9.40
C LYS A 556 6.30 -18.49 -9.09
N GLY A 557 6.88 -17.45 -9.70
CA GLY A 557 8.24 -17.01 -9.46
C GLY A 557 8.29 -15.74 -8.62
N GLN A 558 9.50 -15.35 -8.20
CA GLN A 558 9.75 -14.06 -7.53
C GLN A 558 9.50 -12.83 -8.43
N GLN A 559 9.32 -13.05 -9.73
CA GLN A 559 9.05 -12.01 -10.71
C GLN A 559 7.85 -12.46 -11.54
N PRO A 560 6.75 -11.71 -11.55
CA PRO A 560 5.56 -12.10 -12.28
C PRO A 560 5.76 -12.06 -13.80
N GLN A 561 4.99 -12.88 -14.51
CA GLN A 561 5.10 -13.08 -15.97
C GLN A 561 3.74 -13.04 -16.64
N TRP A 562 3.70 -12.66 -17.93
CA TRP A 562 2.49 -12.81 -18.73
C TRP A 562 2.13 -14.29 -18.91
N ILE A 563 0.91 -14.64 -18.55
CA ILE A 563 0.34 -15.99 -18.69
C ILE A 563 -0.85 -15.91 -19.62
N GLN A 564 -0.88 -16.81 -20.60
CA GLN A 564 -2.06 -16.97 -21.45
C GLN A 564 -3.08 -17.86 -20.75
N GLU A 565 -4.28 -17.34 -20.58
CA GLU A 565 -5.42 -18.06 -20.03
C GLU A 565 -6.37 -18.52 -21.14
N SER A 566 -7.01 -19.67 -20.92
CA SER A 566 -8.00 -20.23 -21.82
C SER A 566 -9.11 -20.87 -21.00
N VAL A 567 -10.28 -20.22 -21.02
CA VAL A 567 -11.43 -20.54 -20.17
C VAL A 567 -12.61 -20.93 -21.03
N ASN A 568 -13.20 -22.09 -20.73
CA ASN A 568 -14.36 -22.60 -21.46
C ASN A 568 -15.64 -21.91 -20.98
N LEU A 569 -16.32 -21.21 -21.88
CA LEU A 569 -17.61 -20.54 -21.63
C LEU A 569 -18.79 -21.27 -22.29
N SER A 570 -18.59 -22.50 -22.78
CA SER A 570 -19.59 -23.21 -23.59
C SER A 570 -20.90 -23.46 -22.84
N GLU A 571 -20.88 -23.52 -21.50
CA GLU A 571 -22.09 -23.63 -20.69
C GLU A 571 -23.03 -22.42 -20.81
N PHE A 572 -22.50 -21.26 -21.19
CA PHE A 572 -23.24 -20.00 -21.35
C PHE A 572 -23.64 -19.70 -22.81
N THR A 573 -23.45 -20.65 -23.73
CA THR A 573 -23.79 -20.47 -25.14
C THR A 573 -25.31 -20.52 -25.37
N GLY A 574 -25.78 -19.90 -26.46
CA GLY A 574 -27.22 -19.76 -26.73
C GLY A 574 -27.89 -18.57 -26.04
N GLN A 575 -27.14 -17.72 -25.35
CA GLN A 575 -27.63 -16.51 -24.67
C GLN A 575 -26.58 -15.38 -24.68
N THR A 576 -26.98 -14.20 -24.21
CA THR A 576 -26.06 -13.08 -23.95
C THR A 576 -25.58 -13.17 -22.50
N ILE A 577 -24.30 -12.85 -22.26
CA ILE A 577 -23.70 -12.80 -20.93
C ILE A 577 -23.03 -11.46 -20.66
N LEU A 578 -22.85 -11.13 -19.38
CA LEU A 578 -21.82 -10.21 -18.95
C LEU A 578 -20.62 -11.00 -18.45
N LEU A 579 -19.43 -10.54 -18.79
CA LEU A 579 -18.17 -11.04 -18.28
C LEU A 579 -17.48 -9.92 -17.51
N ARG A 580 -16.89 -10.24 -16.36
CA ARG A 580 -16.21 -9.27 -15.49
C ARG A 580 -14.91 -9.82 -14.94
N PHE A 581 -13.89 -8.98 -14.92
CA PHE A 581 -12.73 -9.13 -14.03
C PHE A 581 -12.94 -8.22 -12.82
N GLU A 582 -12.78 -8.76 -11.63
CA GLU A 582 -13.03 -8.03 -10.38
C GLU A 582 -11.88 -8.27 -9.40
N TYR A 583 -11.22 -7.19 -8.97
CA TYR A 583 -10.10 -7.20 -8.04
C TYR A 583 -10.56 -6.67 -6.68
N ILE A 584 -10.46 -7.51 -5.66
CA ILE A 584 -10.86 -7.18 -4.29
C ILE A 584 -9.62 -7.24 -3.41
N THR A 585 -9.36 -6.14 -2.70
CA THR A 585 -8.23 -5.99 -1.77
C THR A 585 -8.68 -5.87 -0.33
N ASP A 586 -7.84 -6.33 0.59
CA ASP A 586 -8.05 -6.20 2.03
C ASP A 586 -7.46 -4.88 2.58
N ALA A 587 -7.29 -4.75 3.89
CA ALA A 587 -7.07 -3.47 4.55
C ALA A 587 -5.64 -2.90 4.43
N ALA A 588 -4.68 -3.66 3.92
CA ALA A 588 -3.29 -3.22 3.83
C ALA A 588 -2.54 -3.90 2.68
N ILE A 589 -1.30 -3.48 2.44
CA ILE A 589 -0.37 -4.09 1.47
C ILE A 589 -0.96 -4.23 0.07
N ASN A 590 -0.77 -3.19 -0.72
CA ASN A 590 -1.09 -3.28 -2.14
C ASN A 590 0.16 -3.59 -2.97
N ASN A 591 0.15 -4.74 -3.63
CA ASN A 591 1.09 -5.06 -4.72
C ASN A 591 0.64 -4.37 -6.03
N PRO A 592 1.44 -4.41 -7.11
CA PRO A 592 1.08 -3.73 -8.36
C PRO A 592 -0.26 -4.10 -8.99
N GLY A 593 -0.93 -5.17 -8.56
CA GLY A 593 -2.28 -5.53 -8.99
C GLY A 593 -2.28 -6.47 -10.20
N PHE A 594 -3.27 -6.30 -11.08
CA PHE A 594 -3.56 -7.19 -12.20
C PHE A 594 -3.59 -6.41 -13.52
N MET A 595 -3.03 -7.01 -14.58
CA MET A 595 -3.00 -6.46 -15.93
C MET A 595 -3.57 -7.44 -16.94
N LEU A 596 -4.34 -6.93 -17.90
CA LEU A 596 -5.05 -7.67 -18.94
C LEU A 596 -4.70 -7.16 -20.33
N ASP A 597 -4.51 -8.10 -21.25
CA ASP A 597 -4.23 -7.80 -22.65
C ASP A 597 -4.73 -8.93 -23.58
N ASP A 598 -4.84 -8.65 -24.87
CA ASP A 598 -5.09 -9.62 -25.95
C ASP A 598 -6.29 -10.58 -25.68
N ILE A 599 -7.47 -10.02 -25.41
CA ILE A 599 -8.69 -10.76 -25.10
C ILE A 599 -9.41 -11.21 -26.38
N SER A 600 -9.77 -12.48 -26.49
CA SER A 600 -10.48 -13.02 -27.65
C SER A 600 -11.51 -14.09 -27.31
N ILE A 601 -12.60 -14.10 -28.10
CA ILE A 601 -13.57 -15.20 -28.20
C ILE A 601 -13.75 -15.51 -29.69
N ARG A 602 -12.95 -16.46 -30.18
CA ARG A 602 -12.81 -16.71 -31.62
C ARG A 602 -14.10 -17.20 -32.27
N GLU A 603 -14.94 -17.93 -31.53
CA GLU A 603 -16.19 -18.50 -32.04
C GLU A 603 -17.21 -17.42 -32.45
N ILE A 604 -17.12 -16.21 -31.89
CA ILE A 604 -17.92 -15.04 -32.28
C ILE A 604 -17.10 -13.97 -33.04
N GLY A 605 -15.84 -14.27 -33.35
CA GLY A 605 -14.93 -13.34 -34.04
C GLY A 605 -14.55 -12.11 -33.22
N TYR A 606 -14.54 -12.22 -31.88
CA TYR A 606 -14.10 -11.15 -30.99
C TYR A 606 -12.60 -11.25 -30.70
N ASP A 607 -11.92 -10.11 -30.77
CA ASP A 607 -10.49 -9.91 -30.52
C ASP A 607 -10.29 -8.46 -30.07
N GLU A 608 -9.52 -8.23 -29.01
CA GLU A 608 -9.29 -6.93 -28.40
C GLU A 608 -7.88 -6.88 -27.79
N ASP A 609 -7.04 -6.01 -28.34
CA ASP A 609 -5.66 -5.70 -27.91
C ASP A 609 -5.56 -4.33 -27.22
N PHE A 610 -6.69 -3.63 -27.05
CA PHE A 610 -6.77 -2.30 -26.48
C PHE A 610 -6.01 -1.20 -27.22
N GLU A 611 -5.53 -1.40 -28.44
CA GLU A 611 -4.75 -0.35 -29.14
C GLU A 611 -5.64 0.81 -29.64
N ASP A 612 -6.87 0.50 -30.06
CA ASP A 612 -7.83 1.47 -30.60
C ASP A 612 -8.79 2.07 -29.55
N GLY A 613 -8.73 1.60 -28.30
CA GLY A 613 -9.52 2.12 -27.17
C GLY A 613 -9.85 1.05 -26.13
N ASP A 614 -10.90 1.28 -25.35
CA ASP A 614 -11.31 0.38 -24.26
C ASP A 614 -12.02 -0.89 -24.74
N GLY A 615 -12.19 -1.10 -26.05
CA GLY A 615 -12.89 -2.27 -26.59
C GLY A 615 -14.36 -2.40 -26.21
N GLY A 616 -14.97 -1.35 -25.66
CA GLY A 616 -16.31 -1.38 -25.07
C GLY A 616 -16.38 -2.09 -23.72
N TRP A 617 -15.24 -2.27 -23.04
CA TRP A 617 -15.19 -2.62 -21.62
C TRP A 617 -15.57 -1.41 -20.77
N GLN A 618 -16.34 -1.67 -19.72
CA GLN A 618 -16.77 -0.67 -18.75
C GLN A 618 -15.88 -0.80 -17.51
N SER A 619 -15.07 0.22 -17.28
CA SER A 619 -14.23 0.31 -16.09
C SER A 619 -14.98 0.92 -14.91
N ASN A 620 -14.71 0.37 -13.73
CA ASN A 620 -14.92 1.00 -12.44
C ASN A 620 -13.66 0.74 -11.59
N GLY A 621 -12.70 1.65 -11.63
CA GLY A 621 -11.40 1.54 -10.96
C GLY A 621 -10.25 1.08 -11.85
N TRP A 622 -10.51 0.42 -12.98
CA TRP A 622 -9.48 -0.06 -13.91
C TRP A 622 -9.04 1.04 -14.90
N VAL A 623 -7.77 1.03 -15.33
CA VAL A 623 -7.22 2.05 -16.23
C VAL A 623 -6.62 1.39 -17.46
N ARG A 624 -7.01 1.83 -18.65
CA ARG A 624 -6.31 1.52 -19.90
C ARG A 624 -5.10 2.43 -20.03
N PHE A 625 -3.90 1.86 -20.12
CA PHE A 625 -2.66 2.64 -20.11
C PHE A 625 -1.50 1.93 -20.80
N ASP A 626 -0.39 2.66 -20.96
CA ASP A 626 0.85 2.19 -21.57
C ASP A 626 1.97 1.89 -20.57
N ASN A 627 1.62 1.81 -19.28
CA ASN A 627 2.55 1.66 -18.17
C ASN A 627 3.71 2.68 -18.20
N THR A 628 3.43 3.92 -18.61
CA THR A 628 4.41 4.99 -18.65
C THR A 628 3.93 6.21 -17.86
N LEU A 629 4.59 6.46 -16.73
CA LEU A 629 4.41 7.64 -15.89
C LEU A 629 5.56 8.64 -16.13
N PRO A 630 5.30 9.96 -16.07
CA PRO A 630 6.38 10.94 -16.02
C PRO A 630 7.15 10.84 -14.71
N GLN A 631 8.49 10.79 -14.77
CA GLN A 631 9.32 10.76 -13.56
C GLN A 631 9.63 12.18 -13.06
N SER A 632 9.25 12.48 -11.83
CA SER A 632 9.59 13.73 -11.13
C SER A 632 10.70 13.56 -10.09
N TRP A 633 11.39 14.66 -9.78
CA TRP A 633 12.54 14.70 -8.88
C TRP A 633 12.48 15.92 -7.96
N SER A 634 12.91 15.75 -6.71
CA SER A 634 13.26 16.83 -5.79
C SER A 634 14.78 16.81 -5.59
N LEU A 635 15.42 17.97 -5.79
CA LEU A 635 16.86 18.13 -5.65
C LEU A 635 17.14 19.34 -4.77
N GLN A 636 17.80 19.10 -3.63
CA GLN A 636 18.09 20.13 -2.64
C GLN A 636 19.58 20.12 -2.25
N LEU A 637 20.12 21.29 -1.95
CA LEU A 637 21.50 21.49 -1.50
C LEU A 637 21.47 21.96 -0.06
N VAL A 638 22.19 21.27 0.82
CA VAL A 638 22.29 21.63 2.24
C VAL A 638 23.72 22.03 2.55
N ASN A 639 23.93 23.27 3.00
CA ASN A 639 25.21 23.75 3.48
C ASN A 639 25.13 24.04 4.99
N GLN A 640 25.65 23.11 5.80
CA GLN A 640 25.66 23.22 7.26
C GLN A 640 26.49 24.39 7.80
N LYS A 641 27.46 24.89 7.04
CA LYS A 641 28.29 26.02 7.49
C LYS A 641 27.58 27.36 7.31
N SER A 642 26.91 27.56 6.17
CA SER A 642 26.13 28.77 5.93
C SER A 642 24.71 28.70 6.50
N GLN A 643 24.27 27.52 6.94
CA GLN A 643 22.90 27.23 7.36
C GLN A 643 21.88 27.52 6.24
N GLU A 644 22.26 27.19 5.00
CA GLU A 644 21.44 27.43 3.82
C GLU A 644 20.97 26.12 3.20
N VAL A 645 19.71 26.15 2.74
CA VAL A 645 19.07 25.08 1.98
C VAL A 645 18.58 25.70 0.69
N THR A 646 18.95 25.12 -0.45
CA THR A 646 18.60 25.64 -1.78
C THR A 646 17.99 24.54 -2.64
N THR A 647 16.81 24.78 -3.20
CA THR A 647 16.20 23.90 -4.20
C THR A 647 16.82 24.11 -5.57
N VAL A 648 17.12 23.03 -6.28
CA VAL A 648 17.64 23.06 -7.65
C VAL A 648 16.50 22.78 -8.61
N GLU A 649 16.21 23.75 -9.48
CA GLU A 649 15.22 23.59 -10.54
C GLU A 649 15.72 22.62 -11.62
N LEU A 650 14.87 21.65 -11.99
CA LEU A 650 15.17 20.67 -13.03
C LEU A 650 14.40 20.99 -14.31
N THR A 651 15.07 20.81 -15.45
CA THR A 651 14.43 20.83 -16.78
C THR A 651 14.54 19.44 -17.40
N ASN A 652 13.41 18.75 -17.59
CA ASN A 652 13.35 17.39 -18.14
C ASN A 652 14.26 16.40 -17.39
N GLY A 653 14.24 16.45 -16.05
CA GLY A 653 15.05 15.58 -15.18
C GLY A 653 16.55 15.93 -15.16
N LYS A 654 16.96 17.10 -15.64
CA LYS A 654 18.37 17.52 -15.69
C LYS A 654 18.59 18.87 -15.05
N ALA A 655 19.75 19.05 -14.44
CA ALA A 655 20.20 20.33 -13.89
C ALA A 655 21.73 20.43 -13.94
N GLU A 656 22.24 21.65 -14.07
CA GLU A 656 23.63 22.00 -13.79
C GLU A 656 23.66 23.11 -12.74
N PHE A 657 24.43 22.94 -11.68
CA PHE A 657 24.48 23.86 -10.55
C PHE A 657 25.85 23.85 -9.88
N TYR A 658 26.17 24.90 -9.13
CA TYR A 658 27.39 24.95 -8.32
C TYR A 658 27.10 24.53 -6.89
N ILE A 659 28.03 23.79 -6.30
CA ILE A 659 28.03 23.48 -4.87
C ILE A 659 29.19 24.21 -4.18
N ASP A 660 28.96 24.65 -2.95
CA ASP A 660 30.01 25.17 -2.07
C ASP A 660 30.70 24.06 -1.27
N VAL A 661 31.81 24.39 -0.62
CA VAL A 661 32.62 23.46 0.17
C VAL A 661 31.82 22.87 1.34
N GLY A 662 31.60 21.56 1.30
CA GLY A 662 30.86 20.82 2.32
C GLY A 662 29.34 20.85 2.14
N THR A 663 28.86 21.03 0.90
CA THR A 663 27.45 20.89 0.56
C THR A 663 27.07 19.41 0.49
N THR A 664 25.93 19.03 1.09
CA THR A 664 25.27 17.75 0.86
C THR A 664 24.20 17.92 -0.21
N ILE A 665 24.16 17.03 -1.20
CA ILE A 665 23.11 16.97 -2.21
C ILE A 665 22.06 15.97 -1.74
N VAL A 666 20.80 16.41 -1.63
CA VAL A 666 19.65 15.56 -1.28
C VAL A 666 18.86 15.29 -2.54
N VAL A 667 18.76 14.01 -2.92
CA VAL A 667 18.06 13.56 -4.13
C VAL A 667 16.86 12.71 -3.72
N ALA A 668 15.67 13.05 -4.21
CA ALA A 668 14.48 12.24 -4.04
C ALA A 668 13.71 12.12 -5.37
N ALA A 669 13.16 10.94 -5.62
CA ALA A 669 12.20 10.70 -6.70
C ALA A 669 10.78 10.88 -6.15
N THR A 670 9.82 11.40 -6.93
CA THR A 670 8.52 11.83 -6.38
C THR A 670 7.30 11.46 -7.25
N THR A 671 7.40 10.37 -8.00
CA THR A 671 6.33 9.92 -8.91
C THR A 671 5.35 9.01 -8.17
N PRO A 672 4.04 9.28 -8.17
CA PRO A 672 3.05 8.46 -7.49
C PRO A 672 2.73 7.18 -8.28
N TYR A 673 1.98 6.25 -7.66
CA TYR A 673 1.47 5.02 -8.28
C TYR A 673 2.55 4.05 -8.79
N THR A 674 3.76 4.11 -8.25
CA THR A 674 4.84 3.17 -8.58
C THR A 674 5.70 2.87 -7.35
N THR A 675 6.15 1.63 -7.26
CA THR A 675 7.17 1.17 -6.30
C THR A 675 8.50 0.88 -7.01
N GLU A 676 8.61 1.24 -8.29
CA GLU A 676 9.83 1.03 -9.06
C GLU A 676 10.92 2.03 -8.69
N LEU A 677 12.17 1.54 -8.71
CA LEU A 677 13.35 2.35 -8.43
C LEU A 677 13.60 3.37 -9.55
N ALA A 678 13.61 4.65 -9.19
CA ALA A 678 14.04 5.72 -10.08
C ALA A 678 15.55 5.72 -10.23
N SER A 679 16.04 5.97 -11.45
CA SER A 679 17.48 6.00 -11.73
C SER A 679 18.00 7.38 -12.07
N TYR A 680 19.22 7.70 -11.63
CA TYR A 680 19.88 8.96 -11.89
C TYR A 680 21.41 8.85 -11.94
N TYR A 681 22.06 9.94 -12.38
CA TYR A 681 23.50 10.10 -12.51
C TYR A 681 23.92 11.48 -12.00
N ILE A 682 25.08 11.55 -11.34
CA ILE A 682 25.72 12.79 -10.91
C ILE A 682 27.16 12.82 -11.44
N GLU A 683 27.54 13.94 -12.03
CA GLU A 683 28.92 14.26 -12.40
C GLU A 683 29.36 15.50 -11.62
N ILE A 684 30.48 15.41 -10.89
CA ILE A 684 31.09 16.53 -10.15
C ILE A 684 32.39 16.92 -10.87
N ARG A 685 32.49 18.15 -11.37
CA ARG A 685 33.59 18.64 -12.21
C ARG A 685 34.31 19.86 -11.64
#